data_AF-A0A7K9LH35-F1
#
_entry.id   AF-A0A7K9LH35-F1
#
_cell.length_a   1.000
_cell.length_b   1.000
_cell.length_c   1.000
_cell.angle_alpha   90.00
_cell.angle_beta   90.00
_cell.angle_gamma   90.00
#
_symmetry.space_group_name_H-M   'P 1'
#
loop_
_entity.id
_entity.type
_entity.pdbx_description
1 polymer ?
#
loop_
_entity_poly.entity_id
_entity_poly.type
_entity_poly.pdbx_seq_one_letter_code
_entity_poly.pdbx_strand_id
1 'polypeptide(L)'
;GLLLLAAALGATAAARCPAPCVCDNLRAHVLCLNGSLTAIPDTIPELTRELDLRGNSFMVIPARAFLATPYLTHLDLQRCKVERLEEGAFRGLGRLVYLNLASNGIVLLYQESLDGLSSLQQLILEGNRIEEIQPGAFGHLGSLTVLDLRANALVYLPDMVFQGLQVLRWLRLSHNALHVLGSEAFAALPALRRLSLDHNELQALPGEALARLDGTTWLDLGHNPITYVAEEALAMASLRHLFLDHASLQDVAPDAFARSPQLRILDLRENQLQGLPPLAGVGGLVRVSLDGNPLLCSCFLRPFHKWLARARVQAEGACAAPPTLRGRSLDSLKSLEMRCSRLQPPSSPMVPPEQPRAASSRQCPQGCVCSPDFHHGSCENRNLQEIPRDFPGDTRLLDLRQNPFRTVPPDAFPGLKELVSLHLQRCSIRVLHPGALRGLESLVYLYLTDNHLSTLAAAAFEGAPQLAYLDLDHNAFTHVPAGTFRLLPNLISLHLQHNAIKELAEGDLAGARGLRWLYLAENAIRHIAPAALAPTKMLEKLQLEGNHLSEVPTAALCGLPALSELKLSRNPIKHMGDSVFLPVASSLQHLYLDNMGLERISPHAFTGLGPKIRSLYLESNKMSNIPDMSNFTGLEILNLRDVPFHCDCQLLPLRRWINKLNLRVGATCGSPEEAKGLKVKLSTTFQTCPGWGQGKAGETNPNKTKAASKSSKKKRSGKSPVGGFSKSRA
;
A
#
# COMPACT_ATOMS: atom_id res chain seq x y z
N GLY A 1 58.18 -23.64 57.81
CA GLY A 1 57.93 -24.32 56.53
C GLY A 1 56.54 -24.92 56.57
N LEU A 2 55.77 -24.71 55.50
CA LEU A 2 54.43 -25.25 55.22
C LEU A 2 53.31 -24.93 56.22
N LEU A 3 52.66 -23.76 56.10
CA LEU A 3 51.25 -23.57 56.53
C LEU A 3 50.56 -22.28 56.02
N LEU A 4 50.97 -21.71 54.87
CA LEU A 4 50.41 -20.45 54.35
C LEU A 4 50.15 -20.47 52.82
N LEU A 5 49.56 -21.53 52.30
CA LEU A 5 49.27 -21.66 50.85
C LEU A 5 47.89 -22.27 50.54
N ALA A 6 46.87 -21.95 51.35
CA ALA A 6 45.49 -22.40 51.12
C ALA A 6 44.43 -21.28 51.25
N ALA A 7 44.78 -20.03 50.91
CA ALA A 7 43.86 -18.89 50.93
C ALA A 7 44.01 -18.03 49.65
N ALA A 8 43.88 -18.66 48.48
CA ALA A 8 43.74 -17.96 47.21
C ALA A 8 43.06 -18.84 46.15
N LEU A 9 41.99 -19.54 46.53
CA LEU A 9 40.98 -19.96 45.56
C LEU A 9 39.90 -18.89 45.62
N GLY A 10 39.93 -18.00 44.63
CA GLY A 10 38.97 -16.92 44.48
C GLY A 10 37.56 -17.47 44.57
N ALA A 11 36.79 -16.94 45.51
CA ALA A 11 35.35 -17.10 45.54
C ALA A 11 34.80 -16.44 44.27
N THR A 12 34.52 -17.24 43.24
CA THR A 12 33.55 -16.84 42.22
C THR A 12 32.21 -16.75 42.94
N ALA A 13 31.74 -15.53 43.17
CA ALA A 13 30.37 -15.30 43.61
C ALA A 13 29.45 -15.95 42.57
N ALA A 14 28.92 -17.14 42.87
CA ALA A 14 27.84 -17.72 42.08
C ALA A 14 26.72 -16.68 42.04
N ALA A 15 26.44 -16.12 40.85
CA ALA A 15 25.33 -15.20 40.65
C ALA A 15 24.07 -15.89 41.18
N ARG A 16 23.57 -15.44 42.34
CA ARG A 16 22.38 -16.02 42.95
C ARG A 16 21.22 -15.70 42.04
N CYS A 17 20.48 -16.73 41.64
CA CYS A 17 19.29 -16.58 40.82
C CYS A 17 18.34 -15.56 41.49
N PRO A 18 17.87 -14.51 40.77
CA PRO A 18 16.95 -13.54 41.34
C PRO A 18 15.66 -14.22 41.80
N ALA A 19 15.14 -13.90 42.98
CA ALA A 19 13.79 -14.32 43.36
C ALA A 19 12.78 -13.38 42.68
N PRO A 20 11.66 -13.88 42.09
CA PRO A 20 11.12 -15.24 42.13
C PRO A 20 11.50 -16.13 40.91
N CYS A 21 12.62 -15.84 40.24
CA CYS A 21 13.04 -16.58 39.05
C CYS A 21 13.60 -17.97 39.36
N VAL A 22 13.53 -18.85 38.37
CA VAL A 22 14.13 -20.19 38.35
C VAL A 22 15.23 -20.20 37.28
N CYS A 23 16.47 -20.48 37.68
CA CYS A 23 17.63 -20.48 36.80
C CYS A 23 18.15 -21.91 36.58
N ASP A 24 18.14 -22.36 35.32
CA ASP A 24 18.80 -23.59 34.86
C ASP A 24 20.14 -23.22 34.21
N ASN A 25 21.20 -23.22 35.01
CA ASN A 25 22.55 -22.86 34.57
C ASN A 25 23.14 -23.85 33.56
N LEU A 26 22.67 -25.11 33.51
CA LEU A 26 23.17 -26.13 32.58
C LEU A 26 22.63 -25.87 31.17
N ARG A 27 21.37 -25.45 31.07
CA ARG A 27 20.75 -25.05 29.80
C ARG A 27 20.94 -23.57 29.47
N ALA A 28 21.37 -22.77 30.44
CA ALA A 28 21.43 -21.31 30.36
C ALA A 28 20.04 -20.67 30.16
N HIS A 29 19.03 -21.22 30.84
CA HIS A 29 17.64 -20.76 30.76
C HIS A 29 17.23 -20.13 32.10
N VAL A 30 16.51 -19.01 32.05
CA VAL A 30 15.98 -18.33 33.23
C VAL A 30 14.50 -18.04 33.03
N LEU A 31 13.69 -18.48 34.00
CA LEU A 31 12.23 -18.33 34.00
C LEU A 31 11.80 -17.44 35.16
N CYS A 32 11.21 -16.29 34.88
CA CYS A 32 10.66 -15.36 35.87
C CYS A 32 9.16 -15.14 35.58
N LEU A 33 8.34 -16.17 35.72
CA LEU A 33 6.94 -16.15 35.30
C LEU A 33 6.01 -15.58 36.37
N ASN A 34 5.10 -14.68 35.98
CA ASN A 34 4.01 -14.16 36.84
C ASN A 34 4.48 -13.67 38.24
N GLY A 35 5.72 -13.18 38.33
CA GLY A 35 6.36 -12.78 39.58
C GLY A 35 5.96 -11.38 40.05
N SER A 36 5.08 -10.70 39.31
CA SER A 36 4.73 -9.27 39.51
C SER A 36 5.97 -8.35 39.52
N LEU A 37 7.02 -8.72 38.77
CA LEU A 37 8.23 -7.92 38.66
C LEU A 37 7.91 -6.58 37.98
N THR A 38 8.41 -5.50 38.57
CA THR A 38 8.29 -4.13 38.03
C THR A 38 9.57 -3.64 37.35
N ALA A 39 10.68 -4.35 37.54
CA ALA A 39 11.95 -4.08 36.89
C ALA A 39 12.65 -5.40 36.52
N ILE A 40 13.47 -5.36 35.48
CA ILE A 40 14.28 -6.50 35.04
C ILE A 40 15.43 -6.68 36.05
N PRO A 41 15.60 -7.86 36.68
CA PRO A 41 16.64 -8.04 37.70
C PRO A 41 18.07 -8.01 37.13
N ASP A 42 18.94 -7.15 37.67
CA ASP A 42 20.37 -7.05 37.28
C ASP A 42 21.21 -8.28 37.70
N THR A 43 20.63 -9.19 38.50
CA THR A 43 21.28 -10.39 39.03
C THR A 43 21.06 -11.64 38.17
N ILE A 44 20.40 -11.51 37.01
CA ILE A 44 20.27 -12.61 36.05
C ILE A 44 21.68 -13.06 35.61
N PRO A 45 21.99 -14.38 35.60
CA PRO A 45 23.30 -14.88 35.20
C PRO A 45 23.73 -14.40 33.80
N GLU A 46 24.96 -13.90 33.65
CA GLU A 46 25.48 -13.33 32.40
C GLU A 46 25.42 -14.30 31.20
N LEU A 47 25.65 -15.59 31.46
CA LEU A 47 25.68 -16.65 30.44
C LEU A 47 24.28 -17.07 29.95
N THR A 48 23.20 -16.48 30.46
CA THR A 48 21.82 -16.79 30.07
C THR A 48 21.61 -16.60 28.56
N ARG A 49 20.99 -17.60 27.93
CA ARG A 49 20.64 -17.61 26.50
C ARG A 49 19.14 -17.46 26.28
N GLU A 50 18.32 -18.07 27.13
CA GLU A 50 16.86 -17.97 27.07
C GLU A 50 16.34 -17.33 28.35
N LEU A 51 15.62 -16.22 28.20
CA LEU A 51 15.03 -15.48 29.31
C LEU A 51 13.54 -15.31 29.08
N ASP A 52 12.74 -15.84 29.98
CA ASP A 52 11.28 -15.77 29.96
C ASP A 52 10.79 -14.91 31.13
N LEU A 53 10.25 -13.74 30.83
CA LEU A 53 9.74 -12.77 31.78
C LEU A 53 8.22 -12.60 31.69
N ARG A 54 7.49 -13.56 31.11
CA ARG A 54 6.06 -13.42 30.83
C ARG A 54 5.22 -13.13 32.07
N GLY A 55 4.20 -12.30 31.88
CA GLY A 55 3.17 -12.02 32.89
C GLY A 55 3.63 -11.12 34.05
N ASN A 56 4.70 -10.35 33.86
CA ASN A 56 5.15 -9.35 34.83
C ASN A 56 4.51 -7.97 34.57
N SER A 57 5.00 -6.88 35.17
CA SER A 57 4.39 -5.54 35.08
C SER A 57 5.45 -4.44 34.95
N PHE A 58 6.17 -4.45 33.83
CA PHE A 58 7.31 -3.54 33.62
C PHE A 58 6.90 -2.12 33.23
N MET A 59 5.77 -1.92 32.55
CA MET A 59 5.29 -0.64 31.98
C MET A 59 6.22 0.02 30.95
N VAL A 60 7.52 0.12 31.21
CA VAL A 60 8.53 0.67 30.32
C VAL A 60 9.73 -0.29 30.27
N ILE A 61 10.28 -0.53 29.09
CA ILE A 61 11.60 -1.17 28.96
C ILE A 61 12.65 -0.07 28.82
N PRO A 62 13.49 0.15 29.85
CA PRO A 62 14.44 1.25 29.85
C PRO A 62 15.62 1.00 28.90
N ALA A 63 16.31 2.07 28.51
CA ALA A 63 17.53 1.98 27.72
C ALA A 63 18.56 1.06 28.41
N ARG A 64 19.18 0.15 27.64
CA ARG A 64 20.20 -0.80 28.14
C ARG A 64 19.70 -1.78 29.22
N ALA A 65 18.39 -2.06 29.26
CA ALA A 65 17.76 -2.99 30.20
C ALA A 65 18.44 -4.37 30.30
N PHE A 66 19.10 -4.84 29.24
CA PHE A 66 19.68 -6.18 29.15
C PHE A 66 21.21 -6.19 29.03
N LEU A 67 21.88 -5.14 29.52
CA LEU A 67 23.33 -5.00 29.43
C LEU A 67 24.08 -6.15 30.14
N ALA A 68 23.52 -6.66 31.23
CA ALA A 68 24.08 -7.77 32.02
C ALA A 68 23.92 -9.14 31.35
N THR A 69 23.12 -9.25 30.29
CA THR A 69 22.81 -10.54 29.61
C THR A 69 23.11 -10.47 28.10
N PRO A 70 24.37 -10.27 27.67
CA PRO A 70 24.72 -10.07 26.27
C PRO A 70 24.71 -11.36 25.42
N TYR A 71 24.48 -12.52 26.04
CA TYR A 71 24.45 -13.83 25.38
C TYR A 71 23.04 -14.31 25.02
N LEU A 72 22.00 -13.51 25.29
CA LEU A 72 20.61 -13.86 24.98
C LEU A 72 20.41 -14.16 23.50
N THR A 73 19.70 -15.26 23.23
CA THR A 73 19.20 -15.68 21.93
C THR A 73 17.68 -15.66 21.88
N HIS A 74 16.99 -15.88 23.01
CA HIS A 74 15.53 -15.82 23.10
C HIS A 74 15.10 -14.99 24.32
N LEU A 75 14.19 -14.04 24.08
CA LEU A 75 13.62 -13.18 25.11
C LEU A 75 12.10 -13.13 24.96
N ASP A 76 11.39 -13.50 26.03
CA ASP A 76 9.94 -13.42 26.09
C ASP A 76 9.47 -12.40 27.14
N LEU A 77 8.76 -11.38 26.67
CA LEU A 77 8.19 -10.26 27.42
C LEU A 77 6.66 -10.18 27.19
N GLN A 78 6.01 -11.28 26.80
CA GLN A 78 4.57 -11.30 26.57
C GLN A 78 3.78 -11.00 27.86
N ARG A 79 2.68 -10.24 27.72
CA ARG A 79 1.77 -9.88 28.84
C ARG A 79 2.48 -9.19 30.01
N CYS A 80 3.47 -8.34 29.72
CA CYS A 80 4.24 -7.60 30.72
C CYS A 80 3.73 -6.17 30.97
N LYS A 81 2.58 -5.81 30.39
CA LYS A 81 1.97 -4.46 30.43
C LYS A 81 2.92 -3.37 29.91
N VAL A 82 3.82 -3.69 28.98
CA VAL A 82 4.77 -2.73 28.42
C VAL A 82 4.01 -1.74 27.54
N GLU A 83 4.06 -0.45 27.85
CA GLU A 83 3.43 0.62 27.07
C GLU A 83 4.45 1.37 26.20
N ARG A 84 5.71 1.42 26.63
CA ARG A 84 6.77 2.19 25.96
C ARG A 84 8.09 1.43 25.95
N LEU A 85 8.81 1.55 24.83
CA LEU A 85 10.19 1.11 24.67
C LEU A 85 11.06 2.37 24.59
N GLU A 86 12.04 2.50 25.49
CA GLU A 86 13.00 3.60 25.40
C GLU A 86 14.02 3.37 24.27
N GLU A 87 14.65 4.45 23.81
CA GLU A 87 15.69 4.41 22.78
C GLU A 87 16.85 3.49 23.20
N GLY A 88 17.15 2.48 22.39
CA GLY A 88 18.18 1.50 22.72
C GLY A 88 17.83 0.56 23.88
N ALA A 89 16.54 0.34 24.16
CA ALA A 89 16.06 -0.65 25.14
C ALA A 89 16.77 -2.02 25.02
N PHE A 90 17.01 -2.48 23.78
CA PHE A 90 17.62 -3.77 23.48
C PHE A 90 19.08 -3.69 23.02
N ARG A 91 19.73 -2.53 23.23
CA ARG A 91 21.11 -2.32 22.77
C ARG A 91 22.05 -3.30 23.47
N GLY A 92 22.86 -4.00 22.67
CA GLY A 92 23.78 -5.03 23.15
C GLY A 92 23.29 -6.47 22.91
N LEU A 93 22.02 -6.66 22.57
CA LEU A 93 21.44 -7.97 22.28
C LEU A 93 21.68 -8.42 20.83
N GLY A 94 22.92 -8.29 20.35
CA GLY A 94 23.30 -8.59 18.96
C GLY A 94 23.15 -10.05 18.55
N ARG A 95 23.00 -10.97 19.52
CA ARG A 95 22.80 -12.41 19.32
C ARG A 95 21.34 -12.86 19.40
N LEU A 96 20.42 -11.94 19.76
CA LEU A 96 19.02 -12.28 19.94
C LEU A 96 18.44 -12.72 18.59
N VAL A 97 17.76 -13.86 18.59
CA VAL A 97 17.13 -14.49 17.43
C VAL A 97 15.61 -14.38 17.51
N TYR A 98 15.06 -14.41 18.73
CA TYR A 98 13.63 -14.36 18.99
C TYR A 98 13.31 -13.32 20.07
N LEU A 99 12.37 -12.44 19.76
CA LEU A 99 11.83 -11.45 20.70
C LEU A 99 10.30 -11.49 20.65
N ASN A 100 9.69 -11.78 21.81
CA ASN A 100 8.25 -11.78 21.98
C ASN A 100 7.80 -10.61 22.87
N LEU A 101 7.08 -9.67 22.30
CA LEU A 101 6.47 -8.51 22.95
C LEU A 101 4.94 -8.54 22.84
N ALA A 102 4.35 -9.71 22.59
CA ALA A 102 2.92 -9.85 22.36
C ALA A 102 2.06 -9.49 23.59
N SER A 103 0.81 -9.10 23.34
CA SER A 103 -0.19 -8.83 24.38
C SER A 103 0.27 -7.79 25.40
N ASN A 104 0.88 -6.70 24.94
CA ASN A 104 1.32 -5.56 25.75
C ASN A 104 0.47 -4.31 25.41
N GLY A 105 0.90 -3.13 25.85
CA GLY A 105 0.21 -1.85 25.64
C GLY A 105 0.96 -0.89 24.73
N ILE A 106 1.87 -1.37 23.87
CA ILE A 106 2.75 -0.51 23.07
C ILE A 106 1.91 0.28 22.07
N VAL A 107 2.02 1.62 22.10
CA VAL A 107 1.25 2.52 21.24
C VAL A 107 2.03 2.99 20.01
N LEU A 108 3.36 3.14 20.14
CA LEU A 108 4.21 3.68 19.09
C LEU A 108 5.53 2.91 19.02
N LEU A 109 5.98 2.60 17.81
CA LEU A 109 7.36 2.15 17.56
C LEU A 109 8.20 3.34 17.09
N TYR A 110 9.07 3.85 17.98
CA TYR A 110 10.00 4.93 17.66
C TYR A 110 11.19 4.44 16.84
N GLN A 111 11.83 5.36 16.13
CA GLN A 111 13.17 5.16 15.59
C GLN A 111 14.11 4.70 16.74
N GLU A 112 14.91 3.65 16.51
CA GLU A 112 15.86 3.06 17.48
C GLU A 112 15.27 2.29 18.68
N SER A 113 13.94 2.17 18.80
CA SER A 113 13.31 1.36 19.86
C SER A 113 13.73 -0.13 19.82
N LEU A 114 14.14 -0.62 18.64
CA LEU A 114 14.56 -2.01 18.38
C LEU A 114 16.05 -2.11 17.99
N ASP A 115 16.85 -1.10 18.32
CA ASP A 115 18.27 -1.07 18.00
C ASP A 115 19.10 -2.10 18.78
N GLY A 116 20.16 -2.60 18.13
CA GLY A 116 21.04 -3.63 18.68
C GLY A 116 20.61 -5.07 18.39
N LEU A 117 19.46 -5.28 17.75
CA LEU A 117 18.89 -6.58 17.43
C LEU A 117 19.33 -7.13 16.05
N SER A 118 20.63 -7.08 15.76
CA SER A 118 21.17 -7.36 14.42
C SER A 118 20.99 -8.80 13.92
N SER A 119 20.85 -9.78 14.82
CA SER A 119 20.63 -11.20 14.48
C SER A 119 19.18 -11.65 14.61
N LEU A 120 18.26 -10.72 14.92
CA LEU A 120 16.87 -11.07 15.20
C LEU A 120 16.22 -11.66 13.96
N GLN A 121 15.58 -12.81 14.12
CA GLN A 121 14.90 -13.54 13.05
C GLN A 121 13.39 -13.47 13.18
N GLN A 122 12.87 -13.38 14.41
CA GLN A 122 11.44 -13.32 14.68
C GLN A 122 11.14 -12.23 15.71
N LEU A 123 10.20 -11.35 15.35
CA LEU A 123 9.69 -10.29 16.22
C LEU A 123 8.18 -10.40 16.29
N ILE A 124 7.66 -10.63 17.50
CA ILE A 124 6.23 -10.75 17.76
C ILE A 124 5.75 -9.52 18.53
N LEU A 125 4.88 -8.73 17.91
CA LEU A 125 4.25 -7.51 18.46
C LEU A 125 2.71 -7.62 18.44
N GLU A 126 2.20 -8.83 18.30
CA GLU A 126 0.76 -9.11 18.21
C GLU A 126 0.01 -8.68 19.48
N GLY A 127 -1.21 -8.18 19.34
CA GLY A 127 -2.06 -7.81 20.48
C GLY A 127 -1.55 -6.61 21.28
N ASN A 128 -0.94 -5.63 20.61
CA ASN A 128 -0.56 -4.34 21.20
C ASN A 128 -1.58 -3.25 20.79
N ARG A 129 -1.24 -1.98 20.97
CA ARG A 129 -2.06 -0.82 20.59
C ARG A 129 -1.33 0.07 19.59
N ILE A 130 -0.51 -0.53 18.72
CA ILE A 130 0.36 0.24 17.84
C ILE A 130 -0.52 0.96 16.81
N GLU A 131 -0.55 2.28 16.90
CA GLU A 131 -1.29 3.16 15.97
C GLU A 131 -0.40 3.64 14.83
N GLU A 132 0.90 3.85 15.13
CA GLU A 132 1.87 4.39 14.19
C GLU A 132 3.22 3.66 14.34
N ILE A 133 3.88 3.47 13.19
CA ILE A 133 5.25 2.97 13.12
C ILE A 133 6.11 4.07 12.50
N GLN A 134 7.03 4.61 13.29
CA GLN A 134 8.00 5.58 12.75
C GLN A 134 8.98 4.83 11.83
N PRO A 135 9.20 5.31 10.61
CA PRO A 135 10.21 4.79 9.71
C PRO A 135 11.61 4.77 10.32
N GLY A 136 12.34 3.76 9.90
CA GLY A 136 13.61 3.41 10.53
C GLY A 136 13.46 2.63 11.83
N ALA A 137 12.26 2.45 12.40
CA ALA A 137 12.05 1.56 13.56
C ALA A 137 12.58 0.13 13.31
N PHE A 138 12.59 -0.31 12.04
CA PHE A 138 13.10 -1.62 11.64
C PHE A 138 14.48 -1.57 10.95
N GLY A 139 15.16 -0.42 10.94
CA GLY A 139 16.34 -0.15 10.12
C GLY A 139 17.51 -1.13 10.33
N HIS A 140 17.70 -1.59 11.57
CA HIS A 140 18.77 -2.51 11.97
C HIS A 140 18.38 -3.99 12.03
N LEU A 141 17.14 -4.33 11.67
CA LEU A 141 16.61 -5.71 11.71
C LEU A 141 16.86 -6.47 10.40
N GLY A 142 18.11 -6.40 9.91
CA GLY A 142 18.49 -6.94 8.60
C GLY A 142 18.38 -8.46 8.46
N SER A 143 18.33 -9.20 9.58
CA SER A 143 18.17 -10.66 9.62
C SER A 143 16.73 -11.12 9.88
N LEU A 144 15.78 -10.19 10.02
CA LEU A 144 14.41 -10.52 10.40
C LEU A 144 13.70 -11.27 9.27
N THR A 145 13.11 -12.41 9.61
CA THR A 145 12.39 -13.29 8.68
C THR A 145 10.88 -13.28 8.91
N VAL A 146 10.44 -13.04 10.15
CA VAL A 146 9.03 -12.97 10.54
C VAL A 146 8.80 -11.71 11.38
N LEU A 147 7.81 -10.92 10.95
CA LEU A 147 7.30 -9.77 11.67
C LEU A 147 5.79 -9.94 11.87
N ASP A 148 5.36 -10.01 13.12
CA ASP A 148 3.97 -10.16 13.50
C ASP A 148 3.44 -8.89 14.17
N LEU A 149 2.58 -8.16 13.44
CA LEU A 149 1.91 -6.93 13.87
C LEU A 149 0.39 -7.12 13.95
N ARG A 150 -0.09 -8.36 14.06
CA ARG A 150 -1.53 -8.64 14.12
C ARG A 150 -2.19 -8.03 15.35
N ALA A 151 -3.49 -7.77 15.27
CA ALA A 151 -4.27 -7.27 16.41
C ALA A 151 -3.63 -6.01 17.03
N ASN A 152 -3.40 -5.00 16.19
CA ASN A 152 -2.94 -3.67 16.57
C ASN A 152 -3.97 -2.63 16.08
N ALA A 153 -3.62 -1.34 16.14
CA ALA A 153 -4.51 -0.23 15.80
C ALA A 153 -4.01 0.56 14.58
N LEU A 154 -3.31 -0.10 13.65
CA LEU A 154 -2.75 0.57 12.47
C LEU A 154 -3.88 0.98 11.52
N VAL A 155 -3.90 2.26 11.16
CA VAL A 155 -4.94 2.85 10.31
C VAL A 155 -4.45 3.08 8.87
N TYR A 156 -3.16 3.36 8.71
CA TYR A 156 -2.50 3.53 7.41
C TYR A 156 -1.09 2.95 7.45
N LEU A 157 -0.53 2.64 6.27
CA LEU A 157 0.90 2.35 6.12
C LEU A 157 1.56 3.41 5.24
N PRO A 158 2.54 4.18 5.76
CA PRO A 158 3.31 5.08 4.93
C PRO A 158 4.23 4.29 4.00
N ASP A 159 4.71 4.95 2.95
CA ASP A 159 5.70 4.36 2.06
C ASP A 159 6.94 3.89 2.82
N MET A 160 7.65 2.88 2.32
CA MET A 160 8.93 2.41 2.88
C MET A 160 8.97 2.14 4.40
N VAL A 161 7.82 2.00 5.08
CA VAL A 161 7.74 1.80 6.54
C VAL A 161 8.55 0.58 7.01
N PHE A 162 8.68 -0.43 6.16
CA PHE A 162 9.44 -1.66 6.40
C PHE A 162 10.91 -1.59 5.96
N GLN A 163 11.45 -0.39 5.75
CA GLN A 163 12.85 -0.21 5.38
C GLN A 163 13.80 -0.83 6.43
N GLY A 164 14.79 -1.59 5.95
CA GLY A 164 15.70 -2.35 6.81
C GLY A 164 15.55 -3.86 6.64
N LEU A 165 14.32 -4.32 6.38
CA LEU A 165 13.91 -5.72 6.41
C LEU A 165 14.28 -6.50 5.14
N GLN A 166 15.57 -6.78 4.94
CA GLN A 166 16.08 -7.34 3.67
C GLN A 166 15.70 -8.79 3.40
N VAL A 167 15.52 -9.59 4.44
CA VAL A 167 15.28 -11.03 4.35
C VAL A 167 13.93 -11.43 4.91
N LEU A 168 13.04 -10.47 5.13
CA LEU A 168 11.70 -10.71 5.66
C LEU A 168 10.93 -11.60 4.70
N ARG A 169 10.40 -12.70 5.22
CA ARG A 169 9.66 -13.71 4.44
C ARG A 169 8.17 -13.65 4.74
N TRP A 170 7.81 -13.29 5.97
CA TRP A 170 6.42 -13.24 6.41
C TRP A 170 6.15 -11.94 7.18
N LEU A 171 5.22 -11.16 6.64
CA LEU A 171 4.67 -9.97 7.27
C LEU A 171 3.20 -10.22 7.58
N ARG A 172 2.81 -10.02 8.85
CA ARG A 172 1.43 -10.21 9.31
C ARG A 172 0.87 -8.89 9.83
N LEU A 173 -0.16 -8.39 9.16
CA LEU A 173 -0.85 -7.14 9.47
C LEU A 173 -2.36 -7.36 9.68
N SER A 174 -2.77 -8.61 9.88
CA SER A 174 -4.17 -8.99 10.09
C SER A 174 -4.79 -8.33 11.32
N HIS A 175 -6.09 -8.08 11.32
CA HIS A 175 -6.81 -7.46 12.45
C HIS A 175 -6.21 -6.11 12.84
N ASN A 176 -6.16 -5.19 11.88
CA ASN A 176 -5.88 -3.78 12.09
C ASN A 176 -7.05 -2.96 11.50
N ALA A 177 -6.89 -1.64 11.35
CA ALA A 177 -7.88 -0.74 10.76
C ALA A 177 -7.36 -0.12 9.44
N LEU A 178 -6.56 -0.87 8.69
CA LEU A 178 -5.93 -0.37 7.47
C LEU A 178 -6.98 -0.16 6.38
N HIS A 179 -7.18 1.10 6.00
CA HIS A 179 -8.01 1.45 4.84
C HIS A 179 -7.20 2.08 3.71
N VAL A 180 -5.98 2.56 3.99
CA VAL A 180 -5.09 3.22 3.02
C VAL A 180 -3.67 2.71 3.17
N LEU A 181 -3.07 2.33 2.04
CA LEU A 181 -1.66 1.98 1.94
C LEU A 181 -0.96 2.96 0.98
N GLY A 182 0.24 3.42 1.33
CA GLY A 182 1.10 4.15 0.42
C GLY A 182 1.52 3.29 -0.77
N SER A 183 1.72 3.91 -1.94
CA SER A 183 2.08 3.23 -3.20
C SER A 183 3.41 2.47 -3.16
N GLU A 184 4.29 2.81 -2.22
CA GLU A 184 5.57 2.14 -1.98
C GLU A 184 5.69 1.58 -0.55
N ALA A 185 4.57 1.39 0.16
CA ALA A 185 4.56 0.81 1.51
C ALA A 185 5.37 -0.49 1.61
N PHE A 186 5.34 -1.30 0.54
CA PHE A 186 6.00 -2.60 0.48
C PHE A 186 7.28 -2.64 -0.37
N ALA A 187 7.73 -1.51 -0.95
CA ALA A 187 8.87 -1.49 -1.87
C ALA A 187 10.21 -1.94 -1.23
N ALA A 188 10.32 -1.85 0.09
CA ALA A 188 11.51 -2.24 0.84
C ALA A 188 11.58 -3.74 1.23
N LEU A 189 10.73 -4.59 0.66
CA LEU A 189 10.56 -6.00 1.06
C LEU A 189 10.90 -7.00 -0.08
N PRO A 190 12.14 -7.05 -0.57
CA PRO A 190 12.51 -7.83 -1.76
C PRO A 190 12.43 -9.35 -1.57
N ALA A 191 12.46 -9.84 -0.32
CA ALA A 191 12.45 -11.26 0.00
C ALA A 191 11.08 -11.78 0.47
N LEU A 192 10.04 -10.91 0.49
CA LEU A 192 8.75 -11.27 1.06
C LEU A 192 8.10 -12.41 0.28
N ARG A 193 7.54 -13.37 1.01
CA ARG A 193 6.86 -14.54 0.46
C ARG A 193 5.41 -14.62 0.87
N ARG A 194 5.08 -14.14 2.07
CA ARG A 194 3.74 -14.17 2.65
C ARG A 194 3.37 -12.81 3.22
N LEU A 195 2.23 -12.30 2.80
CA LEU A 195 1.62 -11.08 3.31
C LEU A 195 0.19 -11.40 3.75
N SER A 196 -0.13 -11.02 4.99
CA SER A 196 -1.49 -11.09 5.53
C SER A 196 -1.99 -9.68 5.83
N LEU A 197 -3.06 -9.27 5.14
CA LEU A 197 -3.79 -8.00 5.26
C LEU A 197 -5.27 -8.25 5.56
N ASP A 198 -5.64 -9.47 5.93
CA ASP A 198 -7.01 -9.86 6.26
C ASP A 198 -7.56 -9.12 7.50
N HIS A 199 -8.88 -9.01 7.62
CA HIS A 199 -9.53 -8.29 8.71
C HIS A 199 -9.01 -6.85 8.87
N ASN A 200 -9.16 -6.07 7.80
CA ASN A 200 -8.84 -4.65 7.74
C ASN A 200 -10.02 -3.90 7.08
N GLU A 201 -9.84 -2.64 6.72
CA GLU A 201 -10.88 -1.75 6.18
C GLU A 201 -10.63 -1.36 4.72
N LEU A 202 -9.91 -2.20 3.96
CA LEU A 202 -9.62 -1.93 2.55
C LEU A 202 -10.89 -2.06 1.71
N GLN A 203 -11.30 -0.96 1.07
CA GLN A 203 -12.49 -0.92 0.20
C GLN A 203 -12.18 -1.34 -1.25
N ALA A 204 -10.90 -1.36 -1.62
CA ALA A 204 -10.43 -1.75 -2.94
C ALA A 204 -9.05 -2.41 -2.83
N LEU A 205 -8.64 -3.14 -3.87
CA LEU A 205 -7.28 -3.67 -3.95
C LEU A 205 -6.26 -2.52 -4.06
N PRO A 206 -5.24 -2.47 -3.18
CA PRO A 206 -4.17 -1.48 -3.25
C PRO A 206 -3.13 -1.90 -4.32
N GLY A 207 -3.56 -1.92 -5.59
CA GLY A 207 -2.80 -2.47 -6.72
C GLY A 207 -1.38 -1.92 -6.86
N GLU A 208 -1.20 -0.60 -6.71
CA GLU A 208 0.12 0.04 -6.79
C GLU A 208 1.10 -0.46 -5.72
N ALA A 209 0.65 -0.54 -4.47
CA ALA A 209 1.47 -1.01 -3.35
C ALA A 209 1.83 -2.49 -3.52
N LEU A 210 0.85 -3.30 -3.94
CA LEU A 210 1.02 -4.74 -4.16
C LEU A 210 1.91 -5.05 -5.37
N ALA A 211 1.89 -4.20 -6.40
CA ALA A 211 2.75 -4.36 -7.59
C ALA A 211 4.25 -4.29 -7.27
N ARG A 212 4.64 -3.77 -6.10
CA ARG A 212 6.04 -3.74 -5.64
C ARG A 212 6.53 -5.06 -5.04
N LEU A 213 5.65 -6.04 -4.88
CA LEU A 213 5.94 -7.31 -4.19
C LEU A 213 6.27 -8.46 -5.15
N ASP A 214 7.36 -8.30 -5.92
CA ASP A 214 7.76 -9.23 -6.98
C ASP A 214 7.98 -10.68 -6.52
N GLY A 215 8.36 -10.89 -5.25
CA GLY A 215 8.67 -12.19 -4.69
C GLY A 215 7.51 -12.89 -3.96
N THR A 216 6.40 -12.18 -3.71
CA THR A 216 5.34 -12.67 -2.81
C THR A 216 4.53 -13.74 -3.49
N THR A 217 4.35 -14.88 -2.82
CA THR A 217 3.61 -16.04 -3.36
C THR A 217 2.27 -16.25 -2.66
N TRP A 218 2.07 -15.66 -1.48
CA TRP A 218 0.87 -15.81 -0.66
C TRP A 218 0.39 -14.43 -0.21
N LEU A 219 -0.82 -14.06 -0.64
CA LEU A 219 -1.48 -12.82 -0.27
C LEU A 219 -2.85 -13.14 0.30
N ASP A 220 -3.06 -12.71 1.53
CA ASP A 220 -4.34 -12.84 2.22
C ASP A 220 -4.95 -11.45 2.44
N LEU A 221 -6.14 -11.24 1.88
CA LEU A 221 -6.93 -10.00 1.91
C LEU A 221 -8.36 -10.27 2.38
N GLY A 222 -8.64 -11.46 2.93
CA GLY A 222 -9.99 -11.82 3.36
C GLY A 222 -10.55 -10.86 4.42
N HIS A 223 -11.87 -10.82 4.60
CA HIS A 223 -12.52 -9.94 5.59
C HIS A 223 -12.16 -8.45 5.44
N ASN A 224 -12.00 -7.97 4.20
CA ASN A 224 -11.93 -6.55 3.86
C ASN A 224 -13.17 -6.17 3.03
N PRO A 225 -13.75 -4.96 3.16
CA PRO A 225 -14.95 -4.55 2.42
C PRO A 225 -14.71 -4.27 0.91
N ILE A 226 -14.07 -5.19 0.19
CA ILE A 226 -13.73 -5.08 -1.23
C ILE A 226 -14.89 -5.58 -2.08
N THR A 227 -15.63 -4.65 -2.67
CA THR A 227 -16.85 -4.98 -3.44
C THR A 227 -16.59 -5.35 -4.89
N TYR A 228 -15.44 -4.94 -5.45
CA TYR A 228 -15.10 -5.17 -6.85
C TYR A 228 -13.59 -5.33 -7.07
N VAL A 229 -13.20 -6.23 -7.98
CA VAL A 229 -11.83 -6.34 -8.49
C VAL A 229 -11.79 -5.88 -9.94
N ALA A 230 -11.19 -4.71 -10.16
CA ALA A 230 -11.04 -4.06 -11.46
C ALA A 230 -10.06 -4.78 -12.39
N GLU A 231 -10.07 -4.34 -13.66
CA GLU A 231 -9.15 -4.79 -14.69
C GLU A 231 -7.69 -4.56 -14.30
N GLU A 232 -6.85 -5.57 -14.52
CA GLU A 232 -5.42 -5.54 -14.19
C GLU A 232 -5.09 -5.10 -12.75
N ALA A 233 -6.05 -5.15 -11.83
CA ALA A 233 -5.92 -4.62 -10.48
C ALA A 233 -4.79 -5.29 -9.66
N LEU A 234 -4.37 -6.49 -10.04
CA LEU A 234 -3.32 -7.23 -9.37
C LEU A 234 -2.16 -7.61 -10.30
N ALA A 235 -1.07 -6.85 -10.19
CA ALA A 235 0.17 -7.02 -10.95
C ALA A 235 1.28 -7.70 -10.13
N MET A 236 1.10 -8.96 -9.75
CA MET A 236 2.05 -9.71 -8.92
C MET A 236 2.57 -10.97 -9.61
N ALA A 237 3.73 -10.89 -10.25
CA ALA A 237 4.25 -11.93 -11.14
C ALA A 237 4.50 -13.30 -10.46
N SER A 238 4.86 -13.31 -9.17
CA SER A 238 5.16 -14.53 -8.41
C SER A 238 3.98 -15.07 -7.59
N LEU A 239 2.83 -14.40 -7.60
CA LEU A 239 1.71 -14.75 -6.72
C LEU A 239 1.17 -16.15 -7.05
N ARG A 240 0.95 -16.96 -6.01
CA ARG A 240 0.44 -18.35 -6.16
C ARG A 240 -0.85 -18.60 -5.39
N HIS A 241 -1.03 -17.93 -4.26
CA HIS A 241 -2.20 -18.08 -3.39
C HIS A 241 -2.76 -16.71 -3.09
N LEU A 242 -4.02 -16.48 -3.49
CA LEU A 242 -4.76 -15.25 -3.24
C LEU A 242 -6.03 -15.59 -2.48
N PHE A 243 -6.22 -14.95 -1.33
CA PHE A 243 -7.42 -15.06 -0.51
C PHE A 243 -8.16 -13.72 -0.50
N LEU A 244 -9.42 -13.76 -0.92
CA LEU A 244 -10.35 -12.64 -1.00
C LEU A 244 -11.71 -13.06 -0.43
N ASP A 245 -11.73 -14.01 0.51
CA ASP A 245 -12.95 -14.51 1.12
C ASP A 245 -13.56 -13.49 2.10
N HIS A 246 -14.87 -13.59 2.35
CA HIS A 246 -15.59 -12.71 3.28
C HIS A 246 -15.46 -11.20 2.95
N ALA A 247 -15.33 -10.85 1.67
CA ALA A 247 -15.02 -9.49 1.22
C ALA A 247 -16.24 -8.68 0.71
N SER A 248 -17.46 -9.20 0.81
CA SER A 248 -18.65 -8.63 0.14
C SER A 248 -18.46 -8.43 -1.37
N LEU A 249 -17.54 -9.20 -1.97
CA LEU A 249 -17.14 -9.08 -3.36
C LEU A 249 -18.27 -9.51 -4.27
N GLN A 250 -18.62 -8.65 -5.23
CA GLN A 250 -19.80 -8.83 -6.07
C GLN A 250 -19.44 -9.21 -7.49
N ASP A 251 -18.27 -8.77 -7.96
CA ASP A 251 -17.76 -9.12 -9.28
C ASP A 251 -16.22 -9.04 -9.38
N VAL A 252 -15.67 -9.76 -10.36
CA VAL A 252 -14.25 -9.79 -10.70
C VAL A 252 -14.10 -9.65 -12.21
N ALA A 253 -13.34 -8.64 -12.65
CA ALA A 253 -13.10 -8.43 -14.06
C ALA A 253 -12.37 -9.61 -14.73
N PRO A 254 -12.62 -9.89 -16.03
CA PRO A 254 -12.01 -11.03 -16.73
C PRO A 254 -10.47 -11.03 -16.72
N ASP A 255 -9.85 -9.86 -16.77
CA ASP A 255 -8.41 -9.61 -16.82
C ASP A 255 -7.84 -9.06 -15.50
N ALA A 256 -8.63 -9.11 -14.41
CA ALA A 256 -8.22 -8.71 -13.06
C ALA A 256 -6.84 -9.28 -12.64
N PHE A 257 -6.56 -10.53 -13.04
CA PHE A 257 -5.36 -11.27 -12.69
C PHE A 257 -4.41 -11.51 -13.87
N ALA A 258 -4.59 -10.77 -14.97
CA ALA A 258 -3.81 -10.99 -16.19
C ALA A 258 -2.29 -10.88 -15.98
N ARG A 259 -1.88 -10.04 -15.02
CA ARG A 259 -0.48 -9.81 -14.62
C ARG A 259 0.01 -10.70 -13.46
N SER A 260 -0.76 -11.74 -13.12
CA SER A 260 -0.44 -12.72 -12.06
C SER A 260 -0.42 -14.17 -12.60
N PRO A 261 0.47 -14.49 -13.55
CA PRO A 261 0.39 -15.74 -14.33
C PRO A 261 0.70 -17.02 -13.53
N GLN A 262 1.32 -16.90 -12.36
CA GLN A 262 1.69 -18.02 -11.49
C GLN A 262 0.60 -18.39 -10.48
N LEU A 263 -0.57 -17.74 -10.52
CA LEU A 263 -1.65 -17.95 -9.56
C LEU A 263 -2.14 -19.41 -9.64
N ARG A 264 -2.17 -20.10 -8.50
CA ARG A 264 -2.56 -21.53 -8.38
C ARG A 264 -3.83 -21.72 -7.57
N ILE A 265 -4.02 -20.94 -6.52
CA ILE A 265 -5.19 -21.00 -5.64
C ILE A 265 -5.79 -19.60 -5.55
N LEU A 266 -7.08 -19.51 -5.84
CA LEU A 266 -7.89 -18.32 -5.69
C LEU A 266 -9.06 -18.65 -4.75
N ASP A 267 -9.08 -18.04 -3.58
CA ASP A 267 -10.15 -18.19 -2.60
C ASP A 267 -11.06 -16.97 -2.64
N LEU A 268 -12.32 -17.20 -2.97
CA LEU A 268 -13.38 -16.20 -3.09
C LEU A 268 -14.59 -16.60 -2.23
N ARG A 269 -14.42 -17.45 -1.23
CA ARG A 269 -15.51 -17.96 -0.39
C ARG A 269 -16.27 -16.83 0.33
N GLU A 270 -17.52 -17.08 0.68
CA GLU A 270 -18.34 -16.20 1.53
C GLU A 270 -18.41 -14.75 1.00
N ASN A 271 -18.55 -14.63 -0.32
CA ASN A 271 -18.75 -13.36 -1.03
C ASN A 271 -20.16 -13.29 -1.64
N GLN A 272 -20.43 -12.27 -2.44
CA GLN A 272 -21.72 -12.03 -3.09
C GLN A 272 -21.69 -12.34 -4.60
N LEU A 273 -20.78 -13.22 -5.03
CA LEU A 273 -20.59 -13.57 -6.43
C LEU A 273 -21.75 -14.44 -6.94
N GLN A 274 -22.47 -13.96 -7.95
CA GLN A 274 -23.44 -14.79 -8.66
C GLN A 274 -22.79 -15.64 -9.76
N GLY A 275 -21.62 -15.23 -10.20
CA GLY A 275 -20.84 -15.94 -11.18
C GLY A 275 -19.51 -15.26 -11.37
N LEU A 276 -18.69 -15.85 -12.23
CA LEU A 276 -17.43 -15.27 -12.64
C LEU A 276 -17.34 -15.31 -14.17
N PRO A 277 -16.62 -14.38 -14.79
CA PRO A 277 -16.19 -14.54 -16.17
C PRO A 277 -15.03 -15.54 -16.26
N PRO A 278 -14.73 -16.10 -17.45
CA PRO A 278 -13.47 -16.77 -17.70
C PRO A 278 -12.29 -15.86 -17.36
N LEU A 279 -11.37 -16.33 -16.52
CA LEU A 279 -10.25 -15.53 -16.05
C LEU A 279 -9.07 -15.61 -17.03
N ALA A 280 -8.61 -14.45 -17.51
CA ALA A 280 -7.50 -14.30 -18.42
C ALA A 280 -6.16 -14.28 -17.69
N GLY A 281 -5.10 -14.73 -18.36
CA GLY A 281 -3.71 -14.69 -17.87
C GLY A 281 -3.35 -15.66 -16.74
N VAL A 282 -4.32 -16.32 -16.10
CA VAL A 282 -4.09 -17.27 -14.99
C VAL A 282 -3.96 -18.73 -15.45
N GLY A 283 -3.05 -18.99 -16.38
CA GLY A 283 -2.86 -20.33 -16.97
C GLY A 283 -2.38 -21.41 -15.99
N GLY A 284 -1.87 -21.03 -14.82
CA GLY A 284 -1.41 -21.94 -13.76
C GLY A 284 -2.44 -22.27 -12.68
N LEU A 285 -3.68 -21.76 -12.80
CA LEU A 285 -4.70 -21.92 -11.77
C LEU A 285 -5.06 -23.40 -11.61
N VAL A 286 -5.11 -23.86 -10.36
CA VAL A 286 -5.42 -25.26 -10.01
C VAL A 286 -6.77 -25.32 -9.30
N ARG A 287 -7.05 -24.34 -8.45
CA ARG A 287 -8.23 -24.35 -7.59
C ARG A 287 -8.84 -22.95 -7.47
N VAL A 288 -10.16 -22.90 -7.58
CA VAL A 288 -10.97 -21.73 -7.23
C VAL A 288 -12.01 -22.15 -6.19
N SER A 289 -12.04 -21.47 -5.05
CA SER A 289 -13.02 -21.71 -3.98
C SER A 289 -14.09 -20.64 -4.02
N LEU A 290 -15.35 -21.04 -4.15
CA LEU A 290 -16.55 -20.20 -4.28
C LEU A 290 -17.66 -20.60 -3.29
N ASP A 291 -17.39 -21.49 -2.34
CA ASP A 291 -18.36 -21.85 -1.30
C ASP A 291 -18.88 -20.60 -0.56
N GLY A 292 -20.15 -20.64 -0.13
CA GLY A 292 -20.79 -19.48 0.51
C GLY A 292 -21.20 -18.36 -0.45
N ASN A 293 -20.91 -18.46 -1.76
CA ASN A 293 -21.39 -17.49 -2.74
C ASN A 293 -22.78 -17.82 -3.30
N PRO A 294 -23.56 -16.79 -3.68
CA PRO A 294 -24.86 -16.95 -4.29
C PRO A 294 -24.83 -17.34 -5.77
N LEU A 295 -24.09 -18.39 -6.12
CA LEU A 295 -23.84 -18.77 -7.51
C LEU A 295 -25.13 -19.10 -8.29
N LEU A 296 -25.35 -18.37 -9.37
CA LEU A 296 -26.41 -18.58 -10.33
C LEU A 296 -25.92 -19.49 -11.47
N CYS A 297 -26.15 -20.80 -11.32
CA CYS A 297 -25.79 -21.83 -12.28
C CYS A 297 -26.71 -21.87 -13.52
N SER A 298 -26.84 -20.74 -14.19
CA SER A 298 -27.59 -20.54 -15.42
C SER A 298 -26.67 -20.50 -16.64
N CYS A 299 -27.20 -20.12 -17.80
CA CYS A 299 -26.37 -19.93 -18.98
C CYS A 299 -25.28 -18.85 -18.81
N PHE A 300 -25.38 -17.97 -17.80
CA PHE A 300 -24.40 -16.92 -17.51
C PHE A 300 -23.13 -17.45 -16.86
N LEU A 301 -23.22 -18.47 -16.01
CA LEU A 301 -22.04 -19.12 -15.42
C LEU A 301 -21.40 -20.15 -16.36
N ARG A 302 -22.12 -20.53 -17.43
CA ARG A 302 -21.69 -21.55 -18.39
C ARG A 302 -20.34 -21.26 -19.06
N PRO A 303 -20.00 -20.03 -19.51
CA PRO A 303 -18.69 -19.73 -20.08
C PRO A 303 -17.55 -20.01 -19.10
N PHE A 304 -17.69 -19.59 -17.85
CA PHE A 304 -16.72 -19.86 -16.79
C PHE A 304 -16.62 -21.35 -16.47
N HIS A 305 -17.75 -22.05 -16.34
CA HIS A 305 -17.74 -23.50 -16.16
C HIS A 305 -17.04 -24.26 -17.31
N LYS A 306 -17.26 -23.84 -18.56
CA LYS A 306 -16.52 -24.39 -19.71
C LYS A 306 -15.03 -24.08 -19.64
N TRP A 307 -14.67 -22.89 -19.18
CA TRP A 307 -13.29 -22.50 -18.98
C TRP A 307 -12.61 -23.35 -17.90
N LEU A 308 -13.25 -23.58 -16.74
CA LEU A 308 -12.77 -24.48 -15.68
C LEU A 308 -12.42 -25.86 -16.23
N ALA A 309 -13.32 -26.46 -17.00
CA ALA A 309 -13.11 -27.78 -17.61
C ALA A 309 -11.95 -27.81 -18.63
N ARG A 310 -11.81 -26.77 -19.45
CA ARG A 310 -10.71 -26.65 -20.43
C ARG A 310 -9.37 -26.43 -19.75
N ALA A 311 -9.34 -25.58 -18.74
CA ALA A 311 -8.15 -25.23 -17.97
C ALA A 311 -7.80 -26.30 -16.91
N ARG A 312 -8.68 -27.30 -16.68
CA ARG A 312 -8.54 -28.34 -15.64
C ARG A 312 -8.40 -27.75 -14.23
N VAL A 313 -9.16 -26.69 -13.98
CA VAL A 313 -9.23 -26.01 -12.68
C VAL A 313 -10.35 -26.67 -11.87
N GLN A 314 -10.05 -27.05 -10.63
CA GLN A 314 -11.03 -27.53 -9.68
C GLN A 314 -11.83 -26.35 -9.10
N ALA A 315 -13.17 -26.43 -9.11
CA ALA A 315 -14.03 -25.39 -8.57
C ALA A 315 -14.85 -25.93 -7.40
N GLU A 316 -14.53 -25.44 -6.21
CA GLU A 316 -15.34 -25.70 -5.01
C GLU A 316 -16.43 -24.65 -4.93
N GLY A 317 -17.67 -25.09 -4.79
CA GLY A 317 -18.83 -24.22 -4.84
C GLY A 317 -20.07 -25.00 -5.24
N ALA A 318 -21.21 -24.58 -4.71
CA ALA A 318 -22.51 -25.14 -5.04
C ALA A 318 -23.44 -24.07 -5.59
N CYS A 319 -24.34 -24.46 -6.47
CA CYS A 319 -25.33 -23.54 -7.00
C CYS A 319 -26.29 -23.09 -5.90
N ALA A 320 -26.49 -21.78 -5.77
CA ALA A 320 -27.58 -21.22 -4.97
C ALA A 320 -28.89 -21.19 -5.78
N ALA A 321 -28.79 -20.91 -7.07
CA ALA A 321 -29.91 -20.85 -8.02
C ALA A 321 -29.51 -21.43 -9.39
N PRO A 322 -30.47 -21.83 -10.25
CA PRO A 322 -31.92 -21.90 -10.02
C PRO A 322 -32.30 -23.05 -9.05
N PRO A 323 -33.56 -23.10 -8.54
CA PRO A 323 -34.00 -24.10 -7.56
C PRO A 323 -33.75 -25.56 -7.97
N THR A 324 -33.79 -25.87 -9.27
CA THR A 324 -33.55 -27.21 -9.82
C THR A 324 -32.10 -27.68 -9.68
N LEU A 325 -31.15 -26.75 -9.56
CA LEU A 325 -29.73 -27.03 -9.41
C LEU A 325 -29.22 -26.66 -8.01
N ARG A 326 -30.07 -26.12 -7.14
CA ARG A 326 -29.68 -25.65 -5.81
C ARG A 326 -28.99 -26.75 -5.00
N GLY A 327 -27.86 -26.40 -4.38
CA GLY A 327 -27.02 -27.32 -3.59
C GLY A 327 -26.16 -28.27 -4.42
N ARG A 328 -26.27 -28.28 -5.76
CA ARG A 328 -25.39 -29.09 -6.60
C ARG A 328 -24.02 -28.45 -6.76
N SER A 329 -22.98 -29.26 -6.59
CA SER A 329 -21.58 -28.86 -6.79
C SER A 329 -21.29 -28.53 -8.25
N LEU A 330 -20.53 -27.46 -8.48
CA LEU A 330 -20.08 -27.02 -9.81
C LEU A 330 -19.33 -28.12 -10.58
N ASP A 331 -18.37 -28.79 -9.95
CA ASP A 331 -17.56 -29.84 -10.59
C ASP A 331 -18.40 -31.05 -11.08
N SER A 332 -19.58 -31.26 -10.50
CA SER A 332 -20.47 -32.36 -10.87
C SER A 332 -21.42 -32.05 -12.03
N LEU A 333 -21.52 -30.79 -12.44
CA LEU A 333 -22.51 -30.33 -13.41
C LEU A 333 -22.02 -30.47 -14.85
N LYS A 334 -22.91 -30.92 -15.74
CA LYS A 334 -22.64 -30.83 -17.18
C LYS A 334 -23.00 -29.43 -17.67
N SER A 335 -22.18 -28.88 -18.57
CA SER A 335 -22.39 -27.54 -19.12
C SER A 335 -23.77 -27.34 -19.80
N LEU A 336 -24.44 -28.42 -20.24
CA LEU A 336 -25.78 -28.37 -20.84
C LEU A 336 -26.93 -28.25 -19.83
N GLU A 337 -26.69 -28.55 -18.55
CA GLU A 337 -27.67 -28.42 -17.46
C GLU A 337 -27.88 -26.95 -17.07
N MET A 338 -26.84 -26.12 -17.19
CA MET A 338 -26.87 -24.68 -16.92
C MET A 338 -27.61 -23.91 -18.02
N ARG A 339 -28.94 -23.91 -18.00
CA ARG A 339 -29.81 -23.29 -19.02
C ARG A 339 -30.37 -21.95 -18.54
N CYS A 340 -30.66 -21.06 -19.49
CA CYS A 340 -31.53 -19.91 -19.26
C CYS A 340 -32.92 -20.25 -19.77
N SER A 341 -33.97 -19.91 -19.00
CA SER A 341 -35.35 -20.05 -19.45
C SER A 341 -35.55 -19.20 -20.71
N ARG A 342 -35.98 -19.82 -21.82
CA ARG A 342 -36.49 -19.05 -22.97
C ARG A 342 -37.85 -18.50 -22.55
N LEU A 343 -38.02 -17.18 -22.59
CA LEU A 343 -39.34 -16.59 -22.81
C LEU A 343 -39.89 -17.18 -24.11
N GLN A 344 -40.94 -18.00 -24.03
CA GLN A 344 -41.70 -18.38 -25.22
C GLN A 344 -42.42 -17.13 -25.75
N PRO A 345 -42.42 -16.88 -27.08
CA PRO A 345 -43.34 -15.90 -27.65
C PRO A 345 -44.78 -16.44 -27.51
N PRO A 346 -45.76 -15.60 -27.12
CA PRO A 346 -47.14 -16.05 -27.02
C PRO A 346 -47.73 -16.24 -28.42
N SER A 347 -48.32 -17.41 -28.67
CA SER A 347 -49.30 -17.60 -29.73
C SER A 347 -50.68 -17.08 -29.27
N SER A 348 -51.27 -16.17 -30.04
CA SER A 348 -52.63 -15.59 -29.89
C SER A 348 -53.77 -16.63 -29.89
N PRO A 349 -55.06 -16.22 -29.76
CA PRO A 349 -55.69 -15.48 -28.66
C PRO A 349 -56.91 -16.25 -28.10
N MET A 350 -57.24 -16.09 -26.81
CA MET A 350 -58.60 -16.34 -26.32
C MET A 350 -58.93 -15.43 -25.12
N VAL A 351 -60.14 -14.89 -25.13
CA VAL A 351 -60.71 -13.79 -24.32
C VAL A 351 -61.54 -14.39 -23.14
N PRO A 352 -61.85 -13.66 -22.04
CA PRO A 352 -61.34 -13.87 -20.67
C PRO A 352 -62.35 -14.61 -19.75
N PRO A 353 -62.11 -14.66 -18.43
CA PRO A 353 -63.03 -13.93 -17.55
C PRO A 353 -62.33 -13.07 -16.49
N GLU A 354 -63.14 -12.17 -15.91
CA GLU A 354 -62.83 -11.06 -15.03
C GLU A 354 -62.11 -11.41 -13.71
N GLN A 355 -61.11 -10.57 -13.37
CA GLN A 355 -60.75 -9.92 -12.07
C GLN A 355 -60.92 -10.67 -10.72
N PRO A 356 -60.02 -10.44 -9.71
CA PRO A 356 -59.50 -9.11 -9.33
C PRO A 356 -57.99 -8.98 -9.17
N ARG A 357 -57.57 -7.71 -9.30
CA ARG A 357 -56.22 -7.19 -9.10
C ARG A 357 -55.70 -7.47 -7.68
N ALA A 358 -54.48 -8.02 -7.60
CA ALA A 358 -53.61 -7.90 -6.42
C ALA A 358 -52.12 -7.93 -6.83
N ALA A 359 -51.43 -6.82 -6.55
CA ALA A 359 -50.01 -6.63 -6.25
C ALA A 359 -48.89 -7.33 -7.06
N SER A 360 -48.24 -6.53 -7.91
CA SER A 360 -46.80 -6.47 -8.26
C SER A 360 -46.02 -7.78 -8.42
N SER A 361 -45.95 -8.27 -9.67
CA SER A 361 -44.92 -9.21 -10.09
C SER A 361 -43.54 -8.55 -10.05
N ARG A 362 -42.61 -9.17 -9.32
CA ARG A 362 -41.16 -8.91 -9.32
C ARG A 362 -40.57 -9.23 -10.70
N GLN A 363 -40.86 -8.43 -11.71
CA GLN A 363 -40.40 -8.70 -13.07
C GLN A 363 -39.01 -8.11 -13.26
N CYS A 364 -37.99 -8.95 -13.36
CA CYS A 364 -36.67 -8.51 -13.81
C CYS A 364 -36.71 -8.12 -15.30
N PRO A 365 -35.97 -7.09 -15.75
CA PRO A 365 -36.00 -6.67 -17.14
C PRO A 365 -35.53 -7.77 -18.11
N GLN A 366 -36.05 -7.76 -19.34
CA GLN A 366 -35.65 -8.78 -20.33
C GLN A 366 -34.16 -8.70 -20.65
N GLY A 367 -33.49 -9.85 -20.63
CA GLY A 367 -32.05 -9.94 -20.85
C GLY A 367 -31.20 -9.62 -19.62
N CYS A 368 -31.82 -9.26 -18.50
CA CYS A 368 -31.15 -9.00 -17.23
C CYS A 368 -31.32 -10.15 -16.24
N VAL A 369 -30.46 -10.16 -15.23
CA VAL A 369 -30.54 -11.07 -14.08
C VAL A 369 -30.78 -10.24 -12.84
N CYS A 370 -31.83 -10.53 -12.10
CA CYS A 370 -32.13 -9.87 -10.85
C CYS A 370 -32.25 -10.94 -9.76
N SER A 371 -31.42 -10.80 -8.72
CA SER A 371 -31.50 -11.69 -7.57
C SER A 371 -32.31 -11.01 -6.45
N PRO A 372 -33.49 -11.55 -6.10
CA PRO A 372 -34.28 -11.01 -4.99
C PRO A 372 -33.63 -11.28 -3.62
N ASP A 373 -32.74 -12.26 -3.50
CA ASP A 373 -32.08 -12.61 -2.23
C ASP A 373 -30.88 -11.71 -1.92
N PHE A 374 -30.23 -11.16 -2.96
CA PHE A 374 -29.04 -10.29 -2.82
C PHE A 374 -29.34 -8.85 -3.19
N HIS A 375 -30.54 -8.56 -3.71
CA HIS A 375 -30.92 -7.24 -4.19
C HIS A 375 -29.98 -6.72 -5.29
N HIS A 376 -29.54 -7.60 -6.19
CA HIS A 376 -28.58 -7.25 -7.26
C HIS A 376 -29.23 -7.40 -8.63
N GLY A 377 -29.03 -6.43 -9.51
CA GLY A 377 -29.37 -6.50 -10.94
C GLY A 377 -28.10 -6.50 -11.80
N SER A 378 -27.98 -7.41 -12.77
CA SER A 378 -26.87 -7.43 -13.73
C SER A 378 -27.34 -7.56 -15.18
N CYS A 379 -26.94 -6.54 -15.93
CA CYS A 379 -26.98 -6.24 -17.35
C CYS A 379 -25.76 -6.59 -18.19
N GLU A 380 -24.69 -7.11 -17.60
CA GLU A 380 -23.35 -7.01 -18.19
C GLU A 380 -23.23 -7.67 -19.58
N ASN A 381 -22.57 -6.96 -20.51
CA ASN A 381 -22.14 -7.48 -21.80
C ASN A 381 -23.27 -8.15 -22.61
N ARG A 382 -24.42 -7.47 -22.67
CA ARG A 382 -25.61 -7.93 -23.40
C ARG A 382 -25.84 -7.20 -24.69
N ASN A 383 -24.90 -6.34 -25.08
CA ASN A 383 -24.99 -5.50 -26.27
C ASN A 383 -26.29 -4.67 -26.29
N LEU A 384 -26.71 -4.22 -25.10
CA LEU A 384 -27.91 -3.40 -24.93
C LEU A 384 -27.63 -1.98 -25.40
N GLN A 385 -28.56 -1.41 -26.18
CA GLN A 385 -28.46 -0.02 -26.63
C GLN A 385 -29.20 0.96 -25.72
N GLU A 386 -30.10 0.45 -24.88
CA GLU A 386 -30.87 1.26 -23.93
C GLU A 386 -30.80 0.62 -22.53
N ILE A 387 -30.86 1.47 -21.51
CA ILE A 387 -30.86 1.03 -20.11
C ILE A 387 -32.21 0.36 -19.82
N PRO A 388 -32.22 -0.92 -19.40
CA PRO A 388 -33.46 -1.62 -19.09
C PRO A 388 -34.23 -0.96 -17.94
N ARG A 389 -35.55 -1.00 -18.02
CA ARG A 389 -36.45 -0.50 -16.97
C ARG A 389 -37.05 -1.65 -16.19
N ASP A 390 -37.65 -1.35 -15.04
CA ASP A 390 -38.39 -2.30 -14.18
C ASP A 390 -37.49 -3.22 -13.34
N PHE A 391 -36.31 -2.75 -12.92
CA PHE A 391 -35.56 -3.46 -11.88
C PHE A 391 -36.33 -3.48 -10.55
N PRO A 392 -36.16 -4.52 -9.71
CA PRO A 392 -36.76 -4.55 -8.38
C PRO A 392 -36.37 -3.31 -7.55
N GLY A 393 -37.34 -2.65 -6.91
CA GLY A 393 -37.07 -1.39 -6.18
C GLY A 393 -36.16 -1.52 -4.96
N ASP A 394 -35.99 -2.74 -4.46
CA ASP A 394 -35.06 -3.09 -3.39
C ASP A 394 -33.62 -3.30 -3.90
N THR A 395 -33.35 -3.21 -5.22
CA THR A 395 -32.02 -3.40 -5.80
C THR A 395 -30.99 -2.42 -5.22
N ARG A 396 -29.90 -2.96 -4.66
CA ARG A 396 -28.77 -2.25 -4.04
C ARG A 396 -27.51 -2.17 -4.90
N LEU A 397 -27.31 -3.12 -5.82
CA LEU A 397 -26.26 -3.03 -6.83
C LEU A 397 -26.84 -3.25 -8.22
N LEU A 398 -26.44 -2.39 -9.15
CA LEU A 398 -26.80 -2.48 -10.55
C LEU A 398 -25.55 -2.45 -11.41
N ASP A 399 -25.31 -3.56 -12.10
CA ASP A 399 -24.20 -3.72 -13.02
C ASP A 399 -24.67 -3.67 -14.47
N LEU A 400 -24.25 -2.66 -15.21
CA LEU A 400 -24.62 -2.45 -16.60
C LEU A 400 -23.42 -2.34 -17.54
N ARG A 401 -22.23 -2.73 -17.08
CA ARG A 401 -20.97 -2.57 -17.83
C ARG A 401 -20.99 -3.25 -19.19
N GLN A 402 -20.10 -2.79 -20.06
CA GLN A 402 -19.87 -3.37 -21.39
C GLN A 402 -21.13 -3.40 -22.27
N ASN A 403 -21.98 -2.38 -22.18
CA ASN A 403 -23.15 -2.20 -23.06
C ASN A 403 -23.08 -0.86 -23.80
N PRO A 404 -23.28 -0.82 -25.13
CA PRO A 404 -23.12 0.41 -25.91
C PRO A 404 -24.29 1.39 -25.77
N PHE A 405 -24.60 1.86 -24.56
CA PHE A 405 -25.71 2.78 -24.30
C PHE A 405 -25.54 4.13 -24.98
N ARG A 406 -24.30 4.61 -25.16
CA ARG A 406 -23.94 5.93 -25.73
C ARG A 406 -24.42 7.15 -24.93
N THR A 407 -25.56 7.07 -24.26
CA THR A 407 -26.14 8.12 -23.44
C THR A 407 -26.90 7.51 -22.26
N VAL A 408 -27.01 8.26 -21.18
CA VAL A 408 -27.87 7.93 -20.04
C VAL A 408 -28.98 8.98 -19.97
N PRO A 409 -30.23 8.63 -20.31
CA PRO A 409 -31.34 9.58 -20.37
C PRO A 409 -31.79 10.04 -18.97
N PRO A 410 -32.61 11.10 -18.87
CA PRO A 410 -33.26 11.47 -17.61
C PRO A 410 -34.12 10.32 -17.08
N ASP A 411 -34.19 10.18 -15.75
CA ASP A 411 -34.98 9.17 -15.06
C ASP A 411 -34.67 7.74 -15.55
N ALA A 412 -33.38 7.47 -15.87
CA ALA A 412 -32.93 6.19 -16.41
C ALA A 412 -33.13 5.01 -15.46
N PHE A 413 -33.22 5.26 -14.15
CA PHE A 413 -33.26 4.24 -13.10
C PHE A 413 -34.52 4.36 -12.22
N PRO A 414 -35.72 4.18 -12.80
CA PRO A 414 -36.97 4.44 -12.10
C PRO A 414 -37.14 3.48 -10.90
N GLY A 415 -37.43 4.04 -9.72
CA GLY A 415 -37.79 3.28 -8.52
C GLY A 415 -36.64 2.67 -7.72
N LEU A 416 -35.38 2.90 -8.10
CA LEU A 416 -34.20 2.31 -7.46
C LEU A 416 -33.64 3.15 -6.29
N LYS A 417 -34.48 3.39 -5.27
CA LYS A 417 -34.11 4.25 -4.11
C LYS A 417 -33.03 3.66 -3.21
N GLU A 418 -32.96 2.34 -3.14
CA GLU A 418 -32.02 1.59 -2.30
C GLU A 418 -30.68 1.32 -3.02
N LEU A 419 -30.51 1.78 -4.26
CA LEU A 419 -29.31 1.50 -5.04
C LEU A 419 -28.10 2.19 -4.42
N VAL A 420 -27.10 1.40 -4.03
CA VAL A 420 -25.85 1.85 -3.38
C VAL A 420 -24.69 1.93 -4.39
N SER A 421 -24.62 0.99 -5.33
CA SER A 421 -23.55 0.92 -6.33
C SER A 421 -24.09 0.79 -7.75
N LEU A 422 -23.58 1.63 -8.65
CA LEU A 422 -23.95 1.65 -10.06
C LEU A 422 -22.70 1.56 -10.94
N HIS A 423 -22.65 0.51 -11.77
CA HIS A 423 -21.53 0.23 -12.66
C HIS A 423 -21.91 0.50 -14.12
N LEU A 424 -21.25 1.47 -14.74
CA LEU A 424 -21.47 1.94 -16.11
C LEU A 424 -20.16 2.04 -16.91
N GLN A 425 -19.14 1.27 -16.53
CA GLN A 425 -17.85 1.21 -17.21
C GLN A 425 -17.98 0.63 -18.62
N ARG A 426 -17.16 1.14 -19.55
CA ARG A 426 -17.07 0.62 -20.93
C ARG A 426 -18.40 0.61 -21.68
N CYS A 427 -19.24 1.60 -21.41
CA CYS A 427 -20.58 1.71 -22.00
C CYS A 427 -20.63 2.66 -23.22
N SER A 428 -19.46 3.15 -23.66
CA SER A 428 -19.32 4.14 -24.73
C SER A 428 -20.12 5.43 -24.50
N ILE A 429 -20.39 5.78 -23.23
CA ILE A 429 -21.24 6.90 -22.85
C ILE A 429 -20.55 8.21 -23.24
N ARG A 430 -21.26 9.05 -24.01
CA ARG A 430 -20.83 10.39 -24.43
C ARG A 430 -21.51 11.50 -23.64
N VAL A 431 -22.74 11.25 -23.19
CA VAL A 431 -23.58 12.22 -22.51
C VAL A 431 -24.31 11.55 -21.34
N LEU A 432 -24.24 12.18 -20.17
CA LEU A 432 -25.10 11.88 -19.01
C LEU A 432 -26.11 13.03 -18.91
N HIS A 433 -27.38 12.78 -19.25
CA HIS A 433 -28.38 13.84 -19.33
C HIS A 433 -28.76 14.40 -17.94
N PRO A 434 -29.24 15.66 -17.85
CA PRO A 434 -29.87 16.20 -16.65
C PRO A 434 -30.97 15.27 -16.10
N GLY A 435 -30.95 15.00 -14.80
CA GLY A 435 -31.90 14.10 -14.13
C GLY A 435 -31.62 12.61 -14.36
N ALA A 436 -30.49 12.22 -14.94
CA ALA A 436 -30.17 10.83 -15.21
C ALA A 436 -30.19 9.94 -13.96
N LEU A 437 -29.68 10.46 -12.83
CA LEU A 437 -29.59 9.74 -11.55
C LEU A 437 -30.76 10.06 -10.60
N ARG A 438 -31.86 10.60 -11.13
CA ARG A 438 -32.99 11.00 -10.30
C ARG A 438 -33.61 9.81 -9.59
N GLY A 439 -33.79 9.95 -8.27
CA GLY A 439 -34.40 8.94 -7.40
C GLY A 439 -33.43 7.93 -6.81
N LEU A 440 -32.12 8.02 -7.12
CA LEU A 440 -31.08 7.16 -6.55
C LEU A 440 -30.60 7.66 -5.18
N GLU A 441 -31.53 7.73 -4.21
CA GLU A 441 -31.34 8.40 -2.92
C GLU A 441 -30.21 7.80 -2.07
N SER A 442 -29.92 6.51 -2.24
CA SER A 442 -28.89 5.77 -1.48
C SER A 442 -27.58 5.56 -2.25
N LEU A 443 -27.42 6.14 -3.44
CA LEU A 443 -26.24 5.86 -4.28
C LEU A 443 -24.98 6.44 -3.66
N VAL A 444 -23.99 5.58 -3.42
CA VAL A 444 -22.70 5.95 -2.82
C VAL A 444 -21.57 5.84 -3.83
N TYR A 445 -21.60 4.81 -4.68
CA TYR A 445 -20.55 4.49 -5.65
C TYR A 445 -21.06 4.58 -7.08
N LEU A 446 -20.41 5.40 -7.89
CA LEU A 446 -20.69 5.51 -9.32
C LEU A 446 -19.41 5.34 -10.12
N TYR A 447 -19.41 4.31 -10.97
CA TYR A 447 -18.30 4.00 -11.84
C TYR A 447 -18.65 4.32 -13.30
N LEU A 448 -17.92 5.26 -13.88
CA LEU A 448 -18.06 5.72 -15.26
C LEU A 448 -16.73 5.63 -16.04
N THR A 449 -15.80 4.82 -15.54
CA THR A 449 -14.48 4.55 -16.13
C THR A 449 -14.58 4.02 -17.56
N ASP A 450 -13.58 4.31 -18.40
CA ASP A 450 -13.48 3.84 -19.78
C ASP A 450 -14.72 4.21 -20.62
N ASN A 451 -15.09 5.49 -20.64
CA ASN A 451 -16.19 6.00 -21.46
C ASN A 451 -15.70 7.14 -22.39
N HIS A 452 -16.63 7.88 -22.97
CA HIS A 452 -16.34 8.99 -23.88
C HIS A 452 -16.97 10.30 -23.39
N LEU A 453 -17.13 10.44 -22.08
CA LEU A 453 -17.67 11.65 -21.48
C LEU A 453 -16.67 12.79 -21.66
N SER A 454 -17.15 13.90 -22.20
CA SER A 454 -16.36 15.13 -22.36
C SER A 454 -16.89 16.29 -21.51
N THR A 455 -18.13 16.17 -21.06
CA THR A 455 -18.82 17.15 -20.22
C THR A 455 -19.77 16.42 -19.26
N LEU A 456 -20.05 17.04 -18.11
CA LEU A 456 -21.06 16.60 -17.15
C LEU A 456 -21.87 17.82 -16.73
N ALA A 457 -23.19 17.73 -16.90
CA ALA A 457 -24.10 18.75 -16.38
C ALA A 457 -24.36 18.47 -14.90
N ALA A 458 -24.34 19.50 -14.06
CA ALA A 458 -24.60 19.34 -12.62
C ALA A 458 -25.95 18.63 -12.36
N ALA A 459 -26.98 19.03 -13.10
CA ALA A 459 -28.31 18.45 -13.00
C ALA A 459 -28.35 16.94 -13.29
N ALA A 460 -27.32 16.33 -13.91
CA ALA A 460 -27.27 14.89 -14.11
C ALA A 460 -27.25 14.08 -12.80
N PHE A 461 -26.72 14.67 -11.73
CA PHE A 461 -26.62 14.08 -10.39
C PHE A 461 -27.79 14.46 -9.47
N GLU A 462 -28.78 15.17 -9.99
CA GLU A 462 -29.98 15.49 -9.23
C GLU A 462 -30.65 14.20 -8.75
N GLY A 463 -30.85 14.06 -7.43
CA GLY A 463 -31.46 12.89 -6.81
C GLY A 463 -30.50 11.81 -6.28
N ALA A 464 -29.18 12.04 -6.34
CA ALA A 464 -28.16 11.15 -5.74
C ALA A 464 -27.27 11.87 -4.69
N PRO A 465 -27.84 12.34 -3.57
CA PRO A 465 -27.12 13.19 -2.61
C PRO A 465 -26.06 12.46 -1.76
N GLN A 466 -26.12 11.13 -1.68
CA GLN A 466 -25.20 10.31 -0.87
C GLN A 466 -23.92 9.90 -1.62
N LEU A 467 -23.77 10.34 -2.87
CA LEU A 467 -22.64 9.91 -3.69
C LEU A 467 -21.32 10.38 -3.08
N ALA A 468 -20.50 9.40 -2.68
CA ALA A 468 -19.24 9.63 -1.99
C ALA A 468 -18.04 9.30 -2.88
N TYR A 469 -18.22 8.42 -3.87
CA TYR A 469 -17.19 7.95 -4.77
C TYR A 469 -17.65 8.12 -6.21
N LEU A 470 -16.89 8.91 -6.98
CA LEU A 470 -17.15 9.15 -8.40
C LEU A 470 -15.89 8.85 -9.20
N ASP A 471 -15.98 7.81 -10.03
CA ASP A 471 -14.90 7.42 -10.93
C ASP A 471 -15.19 7.81 -12.38
N LEU A 472 -14.40 8.75 -12.89
CA LEU A 472 -14.42 9.28 -14.25
C LEU A 472 -13.06 9.09 -14.94
N ASP A 473 -12.23 8.17 -14.45
CA ASP A 473 -10.96 7.81 -15.07
C ASP A 473 -11.17 7.32 -16.52
N HIS A 474 -10.15 7.49 -17.37
CA HIS A 474 -10.18 7.09 -18.79
C HIS A 474 -11.44 7.61 -19.55
N ASN A 475 -11.58 8.93 -19.63
CA ASN A 475 -12.66 9.61 -20.36
C ASN A 475 -12.07 10.69 -21.30
N ALA A 476 -12.91 11.60 -21.80
CA ALA A 476 -12.54 12.65 -22.75
C ALA A 476 -12.70 14.07 -22.18
N PHE A 477 -12.60 14.25 -20.86
CA PHE A 477 -12.73 15.56 -20.23
C PHE A 477 -11.55 16.46 -20.59
N THR A 478 -11.85 17.68 -21.03
CA THR A 478 -10.83 18.72 -21.31
C THR A 478 -10.72 19.75 -20.20
N HIS A 479 -11.71 19.78 -19.31
CA HIS A 479 -11.82 20.64 -18.14
C HIS A 479 -12.55 19.85 -17.04
N VAL A 480 -12.32 20.22 -15.79
CA VAL A 480 -13.12 19.68 -14.69
C VAL A 480 -14.58 20.17 -14.84
N PRO A 481 -15.58 19.30 -14.66
CA PRO A 481 -16.97 19.66 -14.91
C PRO A 481 -17.53 20.60 -13.82
N ALA A 482 -17.33 21.90 -14.02
CA ALA A 482 -17.69 22.96 -13.08
C ALA A 482 -19.17 22.93 -12.67
N GLY A 483 -19.42 23.23 -11.39
CA GLY A 483 -20.77 23.31 -10.82
C GLY A 483 -21.42 21.95 -10.49
N THR A 484 -20.87 20.84 -11.00
CA THR A 484 -21.38 19.48 -10.74
C THR A 484 -21.38 19.13 -9.27
N PHE A 485 -20.32 19.50 -8.56
CA PHE A 485 -20.11 19.10 -7.16
C PHE A 485 -20.98 19.86 -6.16
N ARG A 486 -21.74 20.88 -6.59
CA ARG A 486 -22.71 21.57 -5.72
C ARG A 486 -23.85 20.68 -5.27
N LEU A 487 -24.18 19.65 -6.06
CA LEU A 487 -25.20 18.66 -5.76
C LEU A 487 -24.64 17.41 -5.07
N LEU A 488 -23.32 17.34 -4.86
CA LEU A 488 -22.60 16.20 -4.30
C LEU A 488 -21.86 16.58 -3.00
N PRO A 489 -22.57 16.97 -1.93
CA PRO A 489 -21.94 17.46 -0.71
C PRO A 489 -21.12 16.40 0.04
N ASN A 490 -21.44 15.13 -0.18
CA ASN A 490 -20.80 13.98 0.46
C ASN A 490 -19.67 13.37 -0.37
N LEU A 491 -19.28 13.99 -1.49
CA LEU A 491 -18.22 13.47 -2.34
C LEU A 491 -16.88 13.49 -1.59
N ILE A 492 -16.28 12.31 -1.42
CA ILE A 492 -15.01 12.09 -0.70
C ILE A 492 -13.88 11.85 -1.70
N SER A 493 -14.13 11.04 -2.73
CA SER A 493 -13.14 10.64 -3.73
C SER A 493 -13.60 10.99 -5.14
N LEU A 494 -12.73 11.68 -5.89
CA LEU A 494 -12.96 12.04 -7.28
C LEU A 494 -11.79 11.59 -8.14
N HIS A 495 -12.08 10.66 -9.06
CA HIS A 495 -11.10 10.15 -10.01
C HIS A 495 -11.32 10.79 -11.39
N LEU A 496 -10.31 11.49 -11.88
CA LEU A 496 -10.30 12.18 -13.18
C LEU A 496 -8.99 11.90 -13.94
N GLN A 497 -8.35 10.77 -13.64
CA GLN A 497 -7.08 10.40 -14.26
C GLN A 497 -7.28 10.03 -15.73
N HIS A 498 -6.20 9.97 -16.52
CA HIS A 498 -6.24 9.56 -17.93
C HIS A 498 -7.33 10.27 -18.74
N ASN A 499 -7.39 11.59 -18.61
CA ASN A 499 -8.27 12.48 -19.36
C ASN A 499 -7.41 13.49 -20.16
N ALA A 500 -8.02 14.55 -20.69
CA ALA A 500 -7.34 15.59 -21.45
C ALA A 500 -7.44 16.97 -20.77
N ILE A 501 -7.53 17.00 -19.43
CA ILE A 501 -7.75 18.23 -18.67
C ILE A 501 -6.53 19.14 -18.80
N LYS A 502 -6.73 20.38 -19.26
CA LYS A 502 -5.62 21.32 -19.57
C LYS A 502 -5.29 22.30 -18.46
N GLU A 503 -6.27 22.60 -17.63
CA GLU A 503 -6.14 23.52 -16.50
C GLU A 503 -7.19 23.20 -15.43
N LEU A 504 -6.93 23.69 -14.23
CA LEU A 504 -7.92 23.71 -13.15
C LEU A 504 -8.28 25.17 -12.85
N ALA A 505 -9.50 25.57 -13.20
CA ALA A 505 -9.98 26.94 -13.12
C ALA A 505 -10.66 27.25 -11.79
N GLU A 506 -10.83 28.54 -11.50
CA GLU A 506 -11.56 28.97 -10.31
C GLU A 506 -13.03 28.57 -10.40
N GLY A 507 -13.52 27.89 -9.37
CA GLY A 507 -14.91 27.44 -9.28
C GLY A 507 -15.17 26.04 -9.86
N ASP A 508 -14.19 25.39 -10.49
CA ASP A 508 -14.32 24.01 -11.00
C ASP A 508 -14.74 23.05 -9.89
N LEU A 509 -14.14 23.16 -8.71
CA LEU A 509 -14.41 22.33 -7.53
C LEU A 509 -15.43 22.98 -6.56
N ALA A 510 -16.17 24.00 -7.01
CA ALA A 510 -17.17 24.65 -6.16
C ALA A 510 -18.25 23.66 -5.69
N GLY A 511 -18.38 23.51 -4.37
CA GLY A 511 -19.33 22.59 -3.74
C GLY A 511 -18.71 21.32 -3.17
N ALA A 512 -17.51 20.94 -3.60
CA ALA A 512 -16.79 19.74 -3.17
C ALA A 512 -16.15 19.86 -1.77
N ARG A 513 -16.94 20.28 -0.76
CA ARG A 513 -16.42 20.62 0.58
C ARG A 513 -15.91 19.40 1.37
N GLY A 514 -16.50 18.23 1.13
CA GLY A 514 -16.13 16.96 1.74
C GLY A 514 -15.01 16.21 1.03
N LEU A 515 -14.48 16.75 -0.08
CA LEU A 515 -13.52 16.04 -0.90
C LEU A 515 -12.19 15.88 -0.15
N ARG A 516 -11.75 14.62 -0.01
CA ARG A 516 -10.51 14.25 0.66
C ARG A 516 -9.45 13.82 -0.34
N TRP A 517 -9.85 13.18 -1.44
CA TRP A 517 -8.93 12.65 -2.44
C TRP A 517 -9.30 13.14 -3.84
N LEU A 518 -8.33 13.77 -4.49
CA LEU A 518 -8.45 14.28 -5.84
C LEU A 518 -7.36 13.69 -6.72
N TYR A 519 -7.77 12.92 -7.71
CA TYR A 519 -6.88 12.25 -8.63
C TYR A 519 -6.96 12.87 -10.02
N LEU A 520 -5.87 13.51 -10.44
CA LEU A 520 -5.73 14.23 -11.72
C LEU A 520 -4.48 13.76 -12.47
N ALA A 521 -3.96 12.57 -12.18
CA ALA A 521 -2.78 12.04 -12.83
C ALA A 521 -3.01 11.81 -14.34
N GLU A 522 -1.94 11.81 -15.13
CA GLU A 522 -1.95 11.50 -16.57
C GLU A 522 -2.98 12.34 -17.34
N ASN A 523 -2.95 13.66 -17.11
CA ASN A 523 -3.74 14.67 -17.82
C ASN A 523 -2.81 15.64 -18.57
N ALA A 524 -3.36 16.73 -19.10
CA ALA A 524 -2.61 17.75 -19.82
C ALA A 524 -2.47 19.07 -19.03
N ILE A 525 -2.54 19.03 -17.69
CA ILE A 525 -2.66 20.23 -16.85
C ILE A 525 -1.39 21.07 -16.93
N ARG A 526 -1.51 22.32 -17.39
CA ARG A 526 -0.40 23.28 -17.49
C ARG A 526 -0.42 24.32 -16.37
N HIS A 527 -1.61 24.67 -15.89
CA HIS A 527 -1.82 25.73 -14.93
C HIS A 527 -2.97 25.37 -13.98
N ILE A 528 -2.85 25.79 -12.73
CA ILE A 528 -3.89 25.67 -11.69
C ILE A 528 -4.13 27.06 -11.14
N ALA A 529 -5.36 27.57 -11.25
CA ALA A 529 -5.69 28.91 -10.80
C ALA A 529 -5.58 29.04 -9.27
N PRO A 530 -5.16 30.22 -8.74
CA PRO A 530 -4.90 30.43 -7.32
C PRO A 530 -6.03 30.05 -6.37
N ALA A 531 -7.30 30.25 -6.74
CA ALA A 531 -8.43 29.88 -5.89
C ALA A 531 -9.13 28.56 -6.29
N ALA A 532 -8.55 27.79 -7.22
CA ALA A 532 -9.20 26.61 -7.78
C ALA A 532 -9.46 25.50 -6.73
N LEU A 533 -8.53 25.31 -5.79
CA LEU A 533 -8.60 24.30 -4.73
C LEU A 533 -9.18 24.84 -3.40
N ALA A 534 -9.44 26.15 -3.31
CA ALA A 534 -9.97 26.78 -2.09
C ALA A 534 -11.27 26.15 -1.53
N PRO A 535 -12.18 25.57 -2.35
CA PRO A 535 -13.36 24.88 -1.83
C PRO A 535 -13.08 23.57 -1.08
N THR A 536 -11.96 22.89 -1.34
CA THR A 536 -11.67 21.52 -0.85
C THR A 536 -10.79 21.54 0.40
N LYS A 537 -11.30 22.11 1.50
CA LYS A 537 -10.52 22.29 2.74
C LYS A 537 -10.12 20.98 3.43
N MET A 538 -10.87 19.90 3.19
CA MET A 538 -10.61 18.57 3.74
C MET A 538 -9.69 17.72 2.84
N LEU A 539 -9.12 18.32 1.78
CA LEU A 539 -8.30 17.60 0.83
C LEU A 539 -7.01 17.12 1.51
N GLU A 540 -6.82 15.82 1.57
CA GLU A 540 -5.68 15.12 2.17
C GLU A 540 -4.69 14.68 1.09
N LYS A 541 -5.21 14.27 -0.07
CA LYS A 541 -4.41 13.74 -1.17
C LYS A 541 -4.71 14.47 -2.46
N LEU A 542 -3.64 15.00 -3.06
CA LEU A 542 -3.66 15.63 -4.38
C LEU A 542 -2.65 14.94 -5.30
N GLN A 543 -3.16 14.25 -6.32
CA GLN A 543 -2.33 13.58 -7.31
C GLN A 543 -2.35 14.32 -8.64
N LEU A 544 -1.20 14.87 -9.01
CA LEU A 544 -0.97 15.64 -10.24
C LEU A 544 0.15 15.03 -11.09
N GLU A 545 0.49 13.76 -10.86
CA GLU A 545 1.56 13.06 -11.56
C GLU A 545 1.32 13.00 -13.07
N GLY A 546 2.38 13.10 -13.89
CA GLY A 546 2.28 12.92 -15.34
C GLY A 546 1.50 14.03 -16.07
N ASN A 547 1.54 15.26 -15.54
CA ASN A 547 0.93 16.43 -16.17
C ASN A 547 1.98 17.31 -16.89
N HIS A 548 1.59 18.54 -17.24
CA HIS A 548 2.42 19.51 -17.95
C HIS A 548 2.70 20.77 -17.13
N LEU A 549 2.73 20.65 -15.80
CA LEU A 549 3.03 21.77 -14.90
C LEU A 549 4.49 22.21 -15.08
N SER A 550 4.70 23.49 -15.37
CA SER A 550 6.03 24.09 -15.48
C SER A 550 6.56 24.64 -14.15
N GLU A 551 5.68 24.81 -13.16
CA GLU A 551 5.99 25.30 -11.82
C GLU A 551 5.11 24.64 -10.75
N VAL A 552 5.55 24.72 -9.49
CA VAL A 552 4.74 24.28 -8.35
C VAL A 552 3.59 25.27 -8.18
N PRO A 553 2.32 24.81 -8.10
CA PRO A 553 1.13 25.66 -8.04
C PRO A 553 0.95 26.29 -6.64
N THR A 554 1.95 27.04 -6.19
CA THR A 554 2.09 27.57 -4.82
C THR A 554 0.85 28.35 -4.39
N ALA A 555 0.33 29.22 -5.26
CA ALA A 555 -0.83 30.03 -4.96
C ALA A 555 -2.11 29.19 -4.76
N ALA A 556 -2.27 28.09 -5.51
CA ALA A 556 -3.42 27.19 -5.40
C ALA A 556 -3.38 26.29 -4.16
N LEU A 557 -2.18 26.04 -3.62
CA LEU A 557 -2.01 25.31 -2.36
C LEU A 557 -2.43 26.14 -1.14
N CYS A 558 -2.62 27.46 -1.30
CA CYS A 558 -3.17 28.31 -0.25
C CYS A 558 -4.58 27.85 0.14
N GLY A 559 -4.76 27.49 1.42
CA GLY A 559 -6.07 27.12 1.96
C GLY A 559 -6.36 25.62 2.01
N LEU A 560 -5.34 24.76 1.89
CA LEU A 560 -5.42 23.31 2.06
C LEU A 560 -4.81 22.85 3.40
N PRO A 561 -5.49 23.04 4.55
CA PRO A 561 -4.92 22.77 5.87
C PRO A 561 -4.77 21.29 6.20
N ALA A 562 -5.43 20.40 5.45
CA ALA A 562 -5.42 18.96 5.67
C ALA A 562 -4.49 18.21 4.69
N LEU A 563 -3.86 18.91 3.73
CA LEU A 563 -3.12 18.24 2.66
C LEU A 563 -1.89 17.54 3.24
N SER A 564 -1.93 16.21 3.26
CA SER A 564 -0.86 15.36 3.78
C SER A 564 0.01 14.76 2.67
N GLU A 565 -0.54 14.55 1.48
CA GLU A 565 0.14 13.92 0.35
C GLU A 565 -0.01 14.77 -0.93
N LEU A 566 1.13 15.12 -1.52
CA LEU A 566 1.20 15.84 -2.79
C LEU A 566 2.10 15.09 -3.77
N LYS A 567 1.52 14.59 -4.86
CA LYS A 567 2.26 13.96 -5.96
C LYS A 567 2.38 14.90 -7.14
N LEU A 568 3.62 15.31 -7.46
CA LEU A 568 3.97 16.16 -8.60
C LEU A 568 4.95 15.47 -9.57
N SER A 569 5.27 14.20 -9.34
CA SER A 569 6.19 13.42 -10.17
C SER A 569 5.83 13.47 -11.65
N ARG A 570 6.81 13.28 -12.53
CA ARG A 570 6.63 13.28 -13.99
C ARG A 570 6.03 14.58 -14.57
N ASN A 571 6.17 15.72 -13.89
CA ASN A 571 5.90 17.05 -14.44
C ASN A 571 7.18 17.78 -14.87
N PRO A 572 7.16 18.61 -15.92
CA PRO A 572 8.34 19.29 -16.46
C PRO A 572 8.79 20.54 -15.66
N ILE A 573 8.80 20.47 -14.32
CA ILE A 573 9.24 21.57 -13.45
C ILE A 573 10.77 21.53 -13.33
N LYS A 574 11.45 22.48 -13.98
CA LYS A 574 12.92 22.52 -14.02
C LYS A 574 13.56 23.24 -12.84
N HIS A 575 12.86 24.20 -12.24
CA HIS A 575 13.39 25.04 -11.18
C HIS A 575 12.34 25.25 -10.08
N MET A 576 12.75 25.14 -8.81
CA MET A 576 11.91 25.47 -7.66
C MET A 576 12.44 26.71 -6.94
N GLY A 577 11.60 27.74 -6.84
CA GLY A 577 11.88 28.99 -6.13
C GLY A 577 11.75 28.85 -4.60
N ASP A 578 11.90 29.96 -3.89
CA ASP A 578 11.80 30.01 -2.44
C ASP A 578 10.36 29.79 -1.95
N SER A 579 10.20 29.06 -0.85
CA SER A 579 8.94 28.91 -0.10
C SER A 579 7.75 28.38 -0.92
N VAL A 580 7.99 27.63 -1.99
CA VAL A 580 6.94 27.12 -2.91
C VAL A 580 5.93 26.15 -2.26
N PHE A 581 6.27 25.55 -1.11
CA PHE A 581 5.37 24.68 -0.35
C PHE A 581 4.93 25.28 1.00
N LEU A 582 5.31 26.53 1.28
CA LEU A 582 4.97 27.21 2.53
C LEU A 582 3.45 27.16 2.86
N PRO A 583 2.53 27.29 1.90
CA PRO A 583 1.10 27.26 2.19
C PRO A 583 0.58 25.95 2.80
N VAL A 584 1.26 24.82 2.57
CA VAL A 584 0.89 23.48 3.08
C VAL A 584 1.92 22.93 4.05
N ALA A 585 2.87 23.77 4.50
CA ALA A 585 3.99 23.35 5.32
C ALA A 585 3.59 22.75 6.67
N SER A 586 2.43 23.14 7.22
CA SER A 586 1.93 22.64 8.50
C SER A 586 1.27 21.26 8.45
N SER A 587 0.90 20.79 7.25
CA SER A 587 0.13 19.56 7.06
C SER A 587 0.84 18.52 6.18
N LEU A 588 1.68 18.96 5.25
CA LEU A 588 2.28 18.09 4.25
C LEU A 588 3.28 17.11 4.88
N GLN A 589 3.04 15.83 4.67
CA GLN A 589 3.85 14.72 5.19
C GLN A 589 4.58 13.98 4.07
N HIS A 590 3.96 13.86 2.89
CA HIS A 590 4.47 13.06 1.78
C HIS A 590 4.53 13.91 0.52
N LEU A 591 5.73 14.09 -0.04
CA LEU A 591 5.98 14.91 -1.22
C LEU A 591 6.75 14.12 -2.27
N TYR A 592 6.14 13.98 -3.45
CA TYR A 592 6.70 13.24 -4.57
C TYR A 592 7.07 14.16 -5.73
N LEU A 593 8.36 14.16 -6.05
CA LEU A 593 8.98 15.03 -7.05
C LEU A 593 9.89 14.24 -8.01
N ASP A 594 9.56 12.97 -8.23
CA ASP A 594 10.37 12.06 -9.04
C ASP A 594 10.22 12.35 -10.54
N ASN A 595 11.29 12.11 -11.31
CA ASN A 595 11.27 12.11 -12.76
C ASN A 595 10.77 13.45 -13.37
N MET A 596 11.04 14.57 -12.72
CA MET A 596 10.59 15.90 -13.17
C MET A 596 11.57 16.58 -14.12
N GLY A 597 12.79 16.04 -14.23
CA GLY A 597 13.88 16.70 -14.93
C GLY A 597 14.36 17.97 -14.21
N LEU A 598 14.16 18.02 -12.89
CA LEU A 598 14.47 19.15 -12.03
C LEU A 598 15.98 19.44 -12.03
N GLU A 599 16.38 20.66 -12.42
CA GLU A 599 17.77 21.07 -12.58
C GLU A 599 18.28 21.87 -11.37
N ARG A 600 17.43 22.69 -10.75
CA ARG A 600 17.81 23.54 -9.60
C ARG A 600 16.70 23.62 -8.56
N ILE A 601 17.08 23.56 -7.29
CA ILE A 601 16.20 23.79 -6.14
C ILE A 601 16.80 24.94 -5.34
N SER A 602 16.00 25.99 -5.07
CA SER A 602 16.45 27.10 -4.24
C SER A 602 16.73 26.66 -2.79
N PRO A 603 17.72 27.23 -2.09
CA PRO A 603 18.02 26.88 -0.69
C PRO A 603 16.83 27.01 0.26
N HIS A 604 15.89 27.91 -0.04
CA HIS A 604 14.71 28.15 0.78
C HIS A 604 13.42 27.57 0.18
N ALA A 605 13.51 26.69 -0.82
CA ALA A 605 12.33 26.10 -1.48
C ALA A 605 11.42 25.33 -0.51
N PHE A 606 12.03 24.59 0.42
CA PHE A 606 11.33 23.75 1.39
C PHE A 606 11.13 24.42 2.76
N THR A 607 11.24 25.75 2.83
CA THR A 607 11.07 26.49 4.08
C THR A 607 9.73 26.15 4.74
N GLY A 608 9.78 25.83 6.03
CA GLY A 608 8.60 25.46 6.83
C GLY A 608 8.23 23.98 6.82
N LEU A 609 8.66 23.18 5.83
CA LEU A 609 8.30 21.76 5.74
C LEU A 609 8.98 20.87 6.78
N GLY A 610 10.13 21.34 7.29
CA GLY A 610 11.00 20.64 8.24
C GLY A 610 10.35 19.72 9.28
N PRO A 611 9.44 20.24 10.14
CA PRO A 611 8.91 19.50 11.28
C PRO A 611 7.84 18.46 10.94
N LYS A 612 7.20 18.54 9.76
CA LYS A 612 6.03 17.71 9.40
C LYS A 612 6.28 16.74 8.27
N ILE A 613 7.20 17.07 7.36
CA ILE A 613 7.49 16.18 6.24
C ILE A 613 8.13 14.89 6.74
N ARG A 614 7.56 13.78 6.30
CA ARG A 614 7.98 12.42 6.59
C ARG A 614 8.69 11.82 5.39
N SER A 615 8.11 11.92 4.19
CA SER A 615 8.71 11.37 2.98
C SER A 615 8.93 12.41 1.89
N LEU A 616 10.13 12.38 1.32
CA LEU A 616 10.52 13.23 0.20
C LEU A 616 11.17 12.37 -0.89
N TYR A 617 10.57 12.42 -2.07
CA TYR A 617 10.97 11.65 -3.23
C TYR A 617 11.46 12.57 -4.33
N LEU A 618 12.69 12.36 -4.79
CA LEU A 618 13.41 13.20 -5.74
C LEU A 618 14.18 12.34 -6.77
N GLU A 619 13.77 11.09 -6.98
CA GLU A 619 14.44 10.13 -7.85
C GLU A 619 14.49 10.62 -9.32
N SER A 620 15.55 10.22 -10.04
CA SER A 620 15.72 10.43 -11.48
C SER A 620 15.52 11.88 -11.94
N ASN A 621 16.13 12.82 -11.22
CA ASN A 621 16.17 14.24 -11.57
C ASN A 621 17.56 14.67 -12.08
N LYS A 622 17.73 15.95 -12.41
CA LYS A 622 18.94 16.48 -13.09
C LYS A 622 19.77 17.44 -12.24
N MET A 623 19.41 17.64 -10.97
CA MET A 623 20.13 18.53 -10.08
C MET A 623 21.47 17.91 -9.66
N SER A 624 22.47 18.76 -9.48
CA SER A 624 23.81 18.36 -9.00
C SER A 624 24.02 18.63 -7.50
N ASN A 625 23.14 19.41 -6.87
CA ASN A 625 23.15 19.79 -5.47
C ASN A 625 21.73 19.77 -4.89
N ILE A 626 21.63 19.67 -3.56
CA ILE A 626 20.38 19.73 -2.80
C ILE A 626 20.48 20.82 -1.72
N PRO A 627 19.37 21.50 -1.36
CA PRO A 627 19.33 22.43 -0.23
C PRO A 627 19.78 21.80 1.09
N ASP A 628 20.02 22.64 2.09
CA ASP A 628 20.29 22.15 3.45
C ASP A 628 19.07 21.40 4.00
N MET A 629 19.28 20.12 4.31
CA MET A 629 18.24 19.23 4.80
C MET A 629 18.22 19.14 6.34
N SER A 630 19.06 19.93 7.03
CA SER A 630 19.20 19.87 8.50
C SER A 630 17.92 20.18 9.26
N ASN A 631 17.00 20.95 8.67
CA ASN A 631 15.74 21.34 9.27
C ASN A 631 14.64 20.26 9.20
N PHE A 632 14.86 19.16 8.47
CA PHE A 632 13.89 18.07 8.35
C PHE A 632 13.99 17.08 9.51
N THR A 633 13.52 17.48 10.68
CA THR A 633 13.65 16.72 11.93
C THR A 633 12.78 15.47 11.98
N GLY A 634 11.67 15.44 11.25
CA GLY A 634 10.75 14.30 11.18
C GLY A 634 10.89 13.49 9.89
N LEU A 635 11.95 13.70 9.11
CA LEU A 635 12.11 13.00 7.84
C LEU A 635 12.42 11.52 8.07
N GLU A 636 11.64 10.71 7.42
CA GLU A 636 11.59 9.27 7.51
C GLU A 636 12.17 8.63 6.25
N ILE A 637 11.88 9.22 5.09
CA ILE A 637 12.27 8.68 3.79
C ILE A 637 12.79 9.80 2.93
N LEU A 638 13.98 9.58 2.38
CA LEU A 638 14.54 10.42 1.35
C LEU A 638 15.03 9.57 0.19
N ASN A 639 14.27 9.60 -0.90
CA ASN A 639 14.66 8.94 -2.14
C ASN A 639 15.42 9.91 -3.04
N LEU A 640 16.71 9.63 -3.28
CA LEU A 640 17.61 10.42 -4.14
C LEU A 640 18.29 9.54 -5.19
N ARG A 641 17.64 8.45 -5.58
CA ARG A 641 18.18 7.52 -6.56
C ARG A 641 18.31 8.20 -7.92
N ASP A 642 19.38 7.85 -8.65
CA ASP A 642 19.63 8.32 -10.01
C ASP A 642 19.68 9.85 -10.18
N VAL A 643 20.08 10.55 -9.11
CA VAL A 643 20.42 11.98 -9.15
C VAL A 643 21.92 12.14 -9.48
N PRO A 644 22.31 12.96 -10.46
CA PRO A 644 23.69 13.07 -10.95
C PRO A 644 24.58 13.94 -10.04
N PHE A 645 24.73 13.55 -8.77
CA PHE A 645 25.52 14.31 -7.81
C PHE A 645 27.01 14.38 -8.19
N HIS A 646 27.61 15.58 -8.12
CA HIS A 646 29.05 15.77 -8.19
C HIS A 646 29.65 15.64 -6.79
N CYS A 647 30.34 14.53 -6.53
CA CYS A 647 30.84 14.18 -5.20
C CYS A 647 32.17 14.87 -4.87
N ASP A 648 32.09 16.17 -4.60
CA ASP A 648 33.18 17.05 -4.18
C ASP A 648 32.93 17.70 -2.81
N CYS A 649 33.69 18.74 -2.47
CA CYS A 649 33.56 19.43 -1.19
C CYS A 649 32.26 20.24 -1.03
N GLN A 650 31.56 20.57 -2.13
CA GLN A 650 30.27 21.26 -2.08
C GLN A 650 29.16 20.32 -1.60
N LEU A 651 29.23 19.02 -1.93
CA LEU A 651 28.27 18.02 -1.48
C LEU A 651 28.59 17.47 -0.07
N LEU A 652 29.67 17.94 0.57
CA LEU A 652 30.09 17.51 1.90
C LEU A 652 29.01 17.71 3.00
N PRO A 653 28.23 18.80 3.03
CA PRO A 653 27.13 18.96 3.99
C PRO A 653 26.09 17.85 3.88
N LEU A 654 25.64 17.52 2.67
CA LEU A 654 24.71 16.41 2.41
C LEU A 654 25.30 15.09 2.91
N ARG A 655 26.58 14.81 2.60
CA ARG A 655 27.26 13.61 3.09
C ARG A 655 27.30 13.56 4.63
N ARG A 656 27.59 14.68 5.29
CA ARG A 656 27.60 14.76 6.77
C ARG A 656 26.21 14.51 7.34
N TRP A 657 25.18 15.10 6.73
CA TRP A 657 23.80 14.91 7.13
C TRP A 657 23.35 13.44 6.95
N ILE A 658 23.61 12.82 5.79
CA ILE A 658 23.36 11.39 5.54
C ILE A 658 24.12 10.47 6.53
N ASN A 659 25.31 10.87 6.98
CA ASN A 659 26.07 10.11 7.97
C ASN A 659 25.46 10.19 9.38
N LYS A 660 24.81 11.31 9.73
CA LYS A 660 24.11 11.49 11.00
C LYS A 660 22.75 10.80 11.04
N LEU A 661 22.21 10.45 9.88
CA LEU A 661 20.92 9.78 9.76
C LEU A 661 21.06 8.26 9.74
N ASN A 662 20.15 7.60 10.44
CA ASN A 662 19.94 6.14 10.40
C ASN A 662 19.01 5.69 9.25
N LEU A 663 18.69 6.59 8.32
CA LEU A 663 17.81 6.34 7.16
C LEU A 663 18.58 5.78 5.96
N ARG A 664 17.98 4.91 5.14
CA ARG A 664 18.60 4.51 3.86
C ARG A 664 18.34 5.57 2.80
N VAL A 665 19.27 6.51 2.68
CA VAL A 665 19.28 7.48 1.58
C VAL A 665 19.87 6.83 0.33
N GLY A 666 19.05 6.73 -0.72
CA GLY A 666 19.43 6.15 -2.01
C GLY A 666 20.28 7.06 -2.89
N ALA A 667 21.31 7.74 -2.38
CA ALA A 667 22.10 8.69 -3.18
C ALA A 667 23.40 8.06 -3.75
N THR A 668 23.64 8.24 -5.04
CA THR A 668 24.86 7.81 -5.76
C THR A 668 25.60 9.00 -6.37
N CYS A 669 26.92 8.88 -6.53
CA CYS A 669 27.73 9.88 -7.22
C CYS A 669 27.59 9.71 -8.74
N GLY A 670 27.30 10.78 -9.47
CA GLY A 670 27.36 10.81 -10.93
C GLY A 670 28.75 11.22 -11.47
N SER A 671 29.53 11.91 -10.65
CA SER A 671 30.89 12.39 -10.95
C SER A 671 31.69 12.65 -9.65
N PRO A 672 33.02 12.78 -9.69
CA PRO A 672 33.92 12.52 -10.83
C PRO A 672 33.97 11.02 -11.19
N GLU A 673 34.59 10.64 -12.32
CA GLU A 673 34.55 9.26 -12.85
C GLU A 673 35.07 8.20 -11.84
N GLU A 674 35.97 8.58 -10.94
CA GLU A 674 36.50 7.68 -9.90
C GLU A 674 35.45 7.33 -8.82
N ALA A 675 34.43 8.17 -8.64
CA ALA A 675 33.36 7.99 -7.67
C ALA A 675 32.03 7.55 -8.30
N LYS A 676 31.93 7.55 -9.63
CA LYS A 676 30.69 7.32 -10.36
C LYS A 676 30.04 5.98 -10.02
N GLY A 677 28.73 6.00 -9.71
CA GLY A 677 27.95 4.84 -9.28
C GLY A 677 28.17 4.41 -7.82
N LEU A 678 29.17 4.96 -7.12
CA LEU A 678 29.33 4.72 -5.69
C LEU A 678 28.25 5.46 -4.90
N LYS A 679 27.79 4.85 -3.81
CA LYS A 679 26.90 5.56 -2.87
C LYS A 679 27.63 6.78 -2.32
N VAL A 680 26.93 7.92 -2.19
CA VAL A 680 27.48 9.15 -1.60
C VAL A 680 28.10 8.85 -0.23
N LYS A 681 27.47 7.97 0.57
CA LYS A 681 27.96 7.50 1.89
C LYS A 681 29.26 6.66 1.84
N LEU A 682 29.69 6.19 0.67
CA LEU A 682 30.88 5.34 0.52
C LEU A 682 32.00 6.00 -0.27
N SER A 683 31.74 7.12 -0.96
CA SER A 683 32.79 7.81 -1.71
C SER A 683 33.91 8.31 -0.80
N THR A 684 35.15 8.12 -1.24
CA THR A 684 36.39 8.59 -0.61
C THR A 684 36.84 9.96 -1.13
N THR A 685 36.23 10.49 -2.19
CA THR A 685 36.58 11.81 -2.77
C THR A 685 36.49 12.95 -1.76
N PHE A 686 35.61 12.84 -0.77
CA PHE A 686 35.45 13.84 0.28
C PHE A 686 36.61 13.89 1.29
N GLN A 687 37.51 12.89 1.34
CA GLN A 687 38.62 12.83 2.30
C GLN A 687 39.66 13.94 2.09
N THR A 688 39.73 14.49 0.89
CA THR A 688 40.61 15.60 0.52
C THR A 688 40.00 16.98 0.83
N CYS A 689 38.75 17.03 1.29
CA CYS A 689 38.05 18.28 1.54
C CYS A 689 38.48 18.96 2.86
N PRO A 690 38.63 20.29 2.87
CA PRO A 690 38.89 21.04 4.10
C PRO A 690 37.76 20.82 5.11
N GLY A 691 38.12 20.51 6.37
CA GLY A 691 37.17 20.22 7.43
C GLY A 691 36.60 18.79 7.46
N TRP A 692 37.09 17.86 6.62
CA TRP A 692 36.70 16.43 6.65
C TRP A 692 36.82 15.80 8.06
N GLY A 693 37.81 16.23 8.86
CA GLY A 693 38.06 15.72 10.22
C GLY A 693 37.32 16.42 11.37
N GLN A 694 36.65 17.56 11.14
CA GLN A 694 36.06 18.36 12.22
C GLN A 694 34.75 17.80 12.80
N GLY A 695 34.17 16.76 12.18
CA GLY A 695 33.03 16.01 12.73
C GLY A 695 33.42 14.83 13.64
N LYS A 696 34.71 14.64 13.93
CA LYS A 696 35.26 13.52 14.74
C LYS A 696 35.96 14.00 16.03
N ALA A 697 35.51 15.11 16.62
CA ALA A 697 35.96 15.52 17.94
C ALA A 697 35.09 14.86 19.01
N GLY A 698 35.30 13.56 19.19
CA GLY A 698 34.63 12.71 20.16
C GLY A 698 34.92 11.26 19.77
N GLU A 699 35.68 10.55 20.60
CA GLU A 699 36.16 9.17 20.40
C GLU A 699 37.41 9.00 19.52
N THR A 700 38.56 9.42 20.06
CA THR A 700 39.85 8.80 19.75
C THR A 700 39.98 7.49 20.53
N ASN A 701 40.12 6.36 19.84
CA ASN A 701 40.75 5.16 20.41
C ASN A 701 41.82 4.64 19.42
N PRO A 702 43.12 4.65 19.75
CA PRO A 702 44.20 4.35 18.83
C PRO A 702 44.51 2.86 18.85
N ASN A 703 44.01 2.11 17.87
CA ASN A 703 44.66 0.87 17.41
C ASN A 703 43.92 0.30 16.20
N LYS A 704 44.50 0.42 15.02
CA LYS A 704 44.46 -0.59 13.95
C LYS A 704 45.37 -0.18 12.80
N THR A 705 46.61 -0.62 12.90
CA THR A 705 47.58 -0.71 11.80
C THR A 705 47.22 -1.89 10.88
N LYS A 706 47.28 -1.60 9.57
CA LYS A 706 47.72 -2.44 8.44
C LYS A 706 47.28 -3.92 8.37
N ALA A 707 46.56 -4.25 7.30
CA ALA A 707 46.91 -5.39 6.45
C ALA A 707 46.31 -5.20 5.04
N ALA A 708 47.17 -4.99 4.05
CA ALA A 708 46.85 -5.10 2.64
C ALA A 708 47.25 -6.51 2.17
N SER A 709 46.38 -7.21 1.43
CA SER A 709 46.79 -8.38 0.64
C SER A 709 46.23 -8.30 -0.78
N LYS A 710 47.17 -8.29 -1.73
CA LYS A 710 46.99 -8.40 -3.17
C LYS A 710 46.35 -9.74 -3.56
N SER A 711 45.57 -9.74 -4.65
CA SER A 711 45.44 -10.93 -5.51
C SER A 711 45.44 -10.53 -6.99
N SER A 712 46.53 -10.90 -7.65
CA SER A 712 46.76 -10.85 -9.08
C SER A 712 46.01 -11.97 -9.82
N LYS A 713 45.34 -11.67 -10.93
CA LYS A 713 45.13 -12.65 -12.03
C LYS A 713 45.27 -11.96 -13.39
N LYS A 714 46.38 -12.29 -14.06
CA LYS A 714 46.67 -12.04 -15.49
C LYS A 714 45.70 -12.86 -16.36
N LYS A 715 45.16 -12.25 -17.42
CA LYS A 715 44.76 -12.95 -18.65
C LYS A 715 45.55 -12.35 -19.82
N ARG A 716 46.25 -13.22 -20.54
CA ARG A 716 47.07 -12.94 -21.74
C ARG A 716 46.16 -12.63 -22.93
N SER A 717 46.41 -11.53 -23.63
CA SER A 717 46.09 -11.35 -25.05
C SER A 717 47.38 -11.49 -25.86
N GLY A 718 47.28 -12.12 -27.04
CA GLY A 718 48.41 -12.38 -27.92
C GLY A 718 48.45 -11.44 -29.14
N LYS A 719 49.67 -11.35 -29.69
CA LYS A 719 50.09 -10.93 -31.05
C LYS A 719 50.30 -9.43 -31.34
N SER A 720 51.57 -9.05 -31.13
CA SER A 720 52.56 -8.21 -31.84
C SER A 720 52.32 -7.83 -33.34
N PRO A 721 53.24 -7.07 -34.00
CA PRO A 721 53.86 -5.77 -33.66
C PRO A 721 54.04 -4.81 -34.88
N VAL A 722 54.21 -3.50 -34.65
CA VAL A 722 54.98 -2.54 -35.48
C VAL A 722 55.42 -1.44 -34.47
N GLY A 723 56.67 -1.07 -34.21
CA GLY A 723 57.83 -0.81 -35.07
C GLY A 723 58.16 0.68 -34.92
N GLY A 724 59.19 1.05 -34.13
CA GLY A 724 59.61 2.45 -33.98
C GLY A 724 60.61 2.71 -32.85
N PHE A 725 61.89 2.80 -33.20
CA PHE A 725 63.05 3.10 -32.36
C PHE A 725 63.37 4.60 -32.33
N SER A 726 63.64 5.17 -31.14
CA SER A 726 64.72 6.17 -30.82
C SER A 726 64.70 6.38 -29.28
N LYS A 727 65.74 6.11 -28.46
CA LYS A 727 67.04 6.80 -28.22
C LYS A 727 66.91 8.34 -28.27
N SER A 728 67.31 9.16 -27.29
CA SER A 728 68.20 8.99 -26.14
C SER A 728 68.20 10.24 -25.23
N ARG A 729 68.48 10.03 -23.93
CA ARG A 729 69.33 10.83 -23.00
C ARG A 729 69.18 12.36 -22.90
N ALA A 730 68.94 12.86 -21.70
CA ALA A 730 69.99 13.26 -20.74
C ALA A 730 69.44 13.18 -19.31
#